data_AF-A0A8J7U1V9-F1
#
_entry.id   AF-A0A8J7U1V9-F1
#
_cell.length_a   1.000
_cell.length_b   1.000
_cell.length_c   1.000
_cell.angle_alpha   90.00
_cell.angle_beta   90.00
_cell.angle_gamma   90.00
#
_symmetry.space_group_name_H-M   'P 1'
#
loop_
_entity.id
_entity.type
_entity.pdbx_description
1 polymer ?
#
loop_
_entity_poly.entity_id
_entity_poly.type
_entity_poly.pdbx_seq_one_letter_code
_entity_poly.pdbx_strand_id
1 'polypeptide(L)'
;MDFLNIAVWATPAFPDSIRHNRDTAITQWNADQAATWGFAFRTVPYDVDRLAQYDALFLNIALARQSHDDATIPTLAELKASRAENPNGPPLFVFLHHEHPDPTRDLAYHSTWYTQAAATLQRLRDLATGPSDGFTTVTHDAFSFQPWLERVAKSKGAEPLPDPLRTYLTGLQRDTTKIVVQGFRGKDADAGAIQLSDVFVDLSAQHRTPGREKDPTPELLGNLSERRIAVSALPSEGKHLVIIGDPGSGKTSLLRYLAGQTTTGLLSHALADTARQLWYQDTQAKAPLPVPFFVVCHEFGTYLQTSTTPTPSALRGYLEQISRLGSQVDGLFQEGRAVLLLDGLDELPTVAQRKAVFKALDTFLSAYPDDRFSVLITCRTRAFEHKLITAKRRCQFKTYHVNPMNRTQREQFLHSWFAAVARLNSHFPNAPNPDFANQVIREIEEHDHVREMAVNPNILTLLAVIRLNDKPMPHMRAQLYRDVFNLFLQNKDEDRDTLFLEDWQQTVLRDSVRDLAGECHTLSKKQGNPSRNQGCVLFTEATVIQILRTHWEQHRPQTPNPTATEDQALNHLLQCLELRVGILLRRDGDHPNETLLRFSHHGHQEYQAGLYLIHLIHQKELGEHPKQNRLNRFLRDYTTQDWWHEPLLLALTELGCTNPGRFKLWLDALLQHVGTDQAAWRNYGHGVALATAAVADLTGAGVPLPPEVSAASSRAAKALLYQTNAIPAKDRAEAVSALGAVHDPRLGMFRADRWVRIEPGEFIMGEKDGQENEQPPLPITIKKPYWIGKYPLTNQEFAAFVADGGYQNQQWWLAEPEGWDWLQSVAEGRFDAWFDEQVPADSFYKDHKEWLTPDTKPAFWETANQPPNMKRNHPVTGISFYEATAYCRWLQHQMLEGSRPPIFQTDKLVVRLPSEAQWEFVARGSEGRRFPWAAKQSDEPSPQHANFEGNHGDTTPVGLFPLGKTPAGVFDMSGNTWEWCVDIYDTFVTPGRRAITDETAYGKAVKGAPRVVRGGGWSFPSAGLRAACRFSYHPAFRSNFLGFRCVVWCGPEHDP
;
A
#
# COMPACT_ATOMS: atom_id res chain seq x y z
N MET A 1 23.73 31.70 6.85
CA MET A 1 22.87 32.89 6.91
C MET A 1 21.49 32.42 6.56
N ASP A 2 20.63 32.32 7.59
CA ASP A 2 19.15 32.28 7.55
C ASP A 2 18.64 31.53 8.79
N PHE A 3 18.76 32.21 9.92
CA PHE A 3 17.87 32.03 11.07
C PHE A 3 17.80 33.38 11.78
N LEU A 4 16.86 34.23 11.35
CA LEU A 4 15.99 35.07 12.18
C LEU A 4 15.29 36.09 11.27
N ASN A 5 14.12 35.71 10.75
CA ASN A 5 13.04 36.64 10.51
C ASN A 5 11.88 36.22 11.41
N ILE A 6 11.84 36.78 12.63
CA ILE A 6 10.59 36.89 13.38
C ILE A 6 9.89 38.11 12.78
N ALA A 7 9.02 37.86 11.80
CA ALA A 7 8.03 38.84 11.38
C ALA A 7 6.81 38.68 12.29
N VAL A 8 6.60 39.63 13.19
CA VAL A 8 5.33 39.80 13.90
C VAL A 8 4.32 40.34 12.91
N TRP A 9 3.36 39.53 12.47
CA TRP A 9 2.13 40.04 11.85
C TRP A 9 1.19 40.49 12.96
N ALA A 10 1.06 41.81 13.11
CA ALA A 10 -0.07 42.41 13.80
C ALA A 10 -1.34 42.16 12.98
N THR A 11 -2.38 41.63 13.63
CA THR A 11 -3.74 41.60 13.11
C THR A 11 -4.24 43.02 12.78
N PRO A 12 -4.97 43.24 11.67
CA PRO A 12 -5.60 44.52 11.38
C PRO A 12 -6.90 44.61 12.18
N ALA A 13 -6.82 45.11 13.40
CA ALA A 13 -7.99 45.59 14.14
C ALA A 13 -7.59 46.79 14.99
N PHE A 14 -7.47 47.95 14.36
CA PHE A 14 -7.57 49.23 15.06
C PHE A 14 -8.63 50.11 14.36
N PRO A 15 -9.48 50.81 15.13
CA PRO A 15 -10.40 51.81 14.58
C PRO A 15 -9.64 52.98 13.95
N ASP A 16 -10.29 53.65 12.99
CA ASP A 16 -9.80 54.74 12.11
C ASP A 16 -9.29 56.04 12.78
N SER A 17 -8.82 56.03 14.03
CA SER A 17 -8.24 57.22 14.67
C SER A 17 -6.79 56.98 15.03
N ILE A 18 -5.91 57.89 14.57
CA ILE A 18 -4.45 57.97 14.79
C ILE A 18 -3.60 57.45 13.60
N ARG A 19 -3.75 58.14 12.47
CA ARG A 19 -2.63 58.43 11.55
C ARG A 19 -2.19 59.87 11.81
N HIS A 20 -1.09 60.11 12.53
CA HIS A 20 -0.21 61.28 12.33
C HIS A 20 1.08 61.16 13.17
N ASN A 21 2.20 61.60 12.58
CA ASN A 21 3.55 61.80 13.14
C ASN A 21 4.47 60.58 13.30
N ARG A 22 5.08 60.19 12.17
CA ARG A 22 6.50 59.79 12.14
C ARG A 22 7.36 61.06 12.21
N ASP A 23 8.50 60.98 12.88
CA ASP A 23 9.58 61.99 13.01
C ASP A 23 9.50 62.95 14.21
N THR A 24 9.84 62.46 15.42
CA THR A 24 10.65 63.20 16.43
C THR A 24 10.82 62.37 17.70
N ALA A 25 12.05 61.92 18.01
CA ALA A 25 12.60 61.76 19.38
C ALA A 25 13.94 60.99 19.34
N ILE A 26 14.97 61.60 18.75
CA ILE A 26 16.37 61.28 19.05
C ILE A 26 17.00 62.58 19.51
N THR A 27 17.16 62.77 20.82
CA THR A 27 18.34 63.39 21.48
C THR A 27 18.10 63.66 22.98
N GLN A 28 19.19 63.51 23.77
CA GLN A 28 19.43 63.95 25.16
C GLN A 28 19.14 62.96 26.30
N TRP A 29 20.21 62.35 26.88
CA TRP A 29 20.69 62.70 28.24
C TRP A 29 22.06 62.04 28.54
N ASN A 30 23.03 62.85 28.97
CA ASN A 30 24.38 62.48 29.45
C ASN A 30 24.45 62.07 30.93
N ALA A 31 25.50 61.32 31.25
CA ALA A 31 25.96 60.90 32.56
C ALA A 31 26.64 62.02 33.38
N ASP A 32 26.55 61.95 34.71
CA ASP A 32 27.60 62.37 35.66
C ASP A 32 27.29 61.81 37.06
N GLN A 33 28.33 61.37 37.76
CA GLN A 33 28.44 60.95 39.19
C GLN A 33 28.85 59.49 39.40
N ALA A 34 30.15 59.26 39.18
CA ALA A 34 30.89 58.16 39.79
C ALA A 34 31.42 58.57 41.18
N ALA A 35 31.78 57.55 41.96
CA ALA A 35 32.75 57.53 43.06
C ALA A 35 32.21 57.41 44.50
N THR A 36 32.51 56.24 45.08
CA THR A 36 33.04 55.91 46.42
C THR A 36 32.49 54.50 46.71
N TRP A 37 33.23 53.44 47.01
CA TRP A 37 34.26 53.20 48.03
C TRP A 37 35.02 51.91 47.61
N GLY A 38 36.36 51.87 47.77
CA GLY A 38 37.21 50.75 47.33
C GLY A 38 37.40 49.62 48.35
N PHE A 39 37.99 48.50 47.92
CA PHE A 39 39.30 47.96 48.37
C PHE A 39 39.60 46.53 47.83
N ALA A 40 40.88 46.15 47.90
CA ALA A 40 41.66 45.15 47.16
C ALA A 40 41.33 43.64 47.29
N PHE A 41 41.67 42.88 46.24
CA PHE A 41 41.75 41.40 46.21
C PHE A 41 43.19 40.88 46.14
N ARG A 42 43.44 39.71 46.76
CA ARG A 42 44.57 38.79 46.47
C ARG A 42 44.04 37.59 45.69
N THR A 43 44.86 37.11 44.76
CA THR A 43 44.65 36.03 43.79
C THR A 43 44.86 34.62 44.36
N VAL A 44 44.06 33.65 43.90
CA VAL A 44 44.40 32.20 43.81
C VAL A 44 43.71 31.62 42.54
N PRO A 45 44.36 30.78 41.70
CA PRO A 45 43.79 30.23 40.47
C PRO A 45 43.05 28.89 40.70
N TYR A 46 42.04 28.58 39.87
CA TYR A 46 41.27 27.32 39.95
C TYR A 46 41.31 26.48 38.65
N ASP A 47 41.24 25.17 38.89
CA ASP A 47 41.59 24.00 38.07
C ASP A 47 40.42 23.48 37.19
N VAL A 48 40.75 22.99 36.00
CA VAL A 48 39.83 22.62 34.90
C VAL A 48 39.21 21.23 35.10
N ASP A 49 39.79 20.38 35.96
CA ASP A 49 39.37 18.99 36.13
C ASP A 49 38.09 18.78 36.97
N ARG A 50 37.49 19.84 37.52
CA ARG A 50 36.23 19.73 38.30
C ARG A 50 34.94 19.86 37.47
N LEU A 51 35.00 20.20 36.19
CA LEU A 51 33.79 20.36 35.36
C LEU A 51 33.11 19.03 35.00
N ALA A 52 33.84 17.91 35.04
CA ALA A 52 33.30 16.58 34.73
C ALA A 52 32.34 16.01 35.80
N GLN A 53 32.24 16.63 36.98
CA GLN A 53 31.32 16.19 38.04
C GLN A 53 29.92 16.83 37.96
N TYR A 54 29.67 17.72 36.99
CA TYR A 54 28.37 18.42 36.85
C TYR A 54 27.37 17.75 35.90
N ASP A 55 27.73 16.62 35.27
CA ASP A 55 26.86 15.89 34.32
C ASP A 55 25.78 15.02 34.98
N ALA A 56 25.79 14.86 36.32
CA ALA A 56 24.83 14.01 37.02
C ALA A 56 23.50 14.70 37.40
N LEU A 57 23.23 15.94 36.95
CA LEU A 57 22.05 16.71 37.38
C LEU A 57 21.21 17.31 36.23
N PHE A 58 21.09 16.61 35.10
CA PHE A 58 20.19 17.00 34.00
C PHE A 58 19.17 15.93 33.62
N LEU A 59 18.74 15.13 34.60
CA LEU A 59 17.62 14.22 34.46
C LEU A 59 16.66 14.42 35.66
N ASN A 60 15.38 14.61 35.35
CA ASN A 60 14.20 14.75 36.22
C ASN A 60 13.70 16.17 36.54
N ILE A 61 12.98 16.80 35.59
CA ILE A 61 11.65 17.37 35.89
C ILE A 61 10.73 17.05 34.70
N ALA A 62 10.13 15.86 34.74
CA ALA A 62 9.02 15.47 33.87
C ALA A 62 8.12 14.49 34.64
N LEU A 63 7.57 14.88 35.78
CA LEU A 63 6.55 14.10 36.48
C LEU A 63 5.61 15.03 37.27
N ALA A 64 4.53 15.45 36.62
CA ALA A 64 3.23 15.76 37.24
C ALA A 64 2.18 15.99 36.14
N ARG A 65 1.78 14.94 35.44
CA ARG A 65 0.49 14.94 34.71
C ARG A 65 -0.45 13.81 35.13
N GLN A 66 -0.14 13.14 36.25
CA GLN A 66 -0.98 12.09 36.84
C GLN A 66 -0.82 12.06 38.36
N SER A 67 -1.41 13.03 39.07
CA SER A 67 -1.86 12.86 40.45
C SER A 67 -2.72 14.07 40.84
N HIS A 68 -3.92 13.82 41.33
CA HIS A 68 -4.87 14.81 41.82
C HIS A 68 -4.50 15.38 43.21
N ASP A 69 -3.21 15.50 43.55
CA ASP A 69 -2.77 15.94 44.89
C ASP A 69 -1.95 17.24 44.86
N ASP A 70 -2.39 18.20 45.67
CA ASP A 70 -1.85 19.55 45.91
C ASP A 70 -0.40 19.54 46.45
N ALA A 71 0.59 19.37 45.57
CA ALA A 71 1.98 19.69 45.89
C ALA A 71 2.25 21.19 45.62
N THR A 72 2.38 21.97 46.69
CA THR A 72 2.64 23.42 46.63
C THR A 72 4.05 23.74 46.14
N ILE A 73 4.16 24.71 45.21
CA ILE A 73 5.42 25.23 44.67
C ILE A 73 6.13 26.06 45.77
N PRO A 74 7.46 25.90 45.99
CA PRO A 74 8.19 26.68 46.99
C PRO A 74 8.16 28.18 46.71
N THR A 75 7.98 28.97 47.75
CA THR A 75 7.97 30.43 47.68
C THR A 75 9.38 31.00 47.54
N LEU A 76 9.48 32.23 47.00
CA LEU A 76 10.76 32.95 46.85
C LEU A 76 11.50 33.15 48.19
N ALA A 77 10.79 33.14 49.32
CA ALA A 77 11.38 33.21 50.65
C ALA A 77 12.10 31.90 51.04
N GLU A 78 11.53 30.74 50.69
CA GLU A 78 12.11 29.41 50.96
C GLU A 78 13.35 29.16 50.08
N LEU A 79 13.33 29.62 48.83
CA LEU A 79 14.49 29.55 47.93
C LEU A 79 15.65 30.47 48.40
N LYS A 80 15.32 31.62 49.01
CA LYS A 80 16.33 32.51 49.61
C LYS A 80 16.92 31.95 50.90
N ALA A 81 16.12 31.27 51.72
CA ALA A 81 16.60 30.58 52.92
C ALA A 81 17.56 29.42 52.56
N SER A 82 17.22 28.63 51.55
CA SER A 82 18.09 27.55 51.03
C SER A 82 19.43 28.07 50.47
N ARG A 83 19.43 29.25 49.84
CA ARG A 83 20.66 29.93 49.34
C ARG A 83 21.54 30.45 50.47
N ALA A 84 20.95 30.88 51.58
CA ALA A 84 21.69 31.35 52.75
C ALA A 84 22.39 30.20 53.50
N GLU A 85 21.80 29.00 53.49
CA GLU A 85 22.38 27.80 54.11
C GLU A 85 23.46 27.11 53.26
N ASN A 86 23.47 27.31 51.93
CA ASN A 86 24.52 26.78 51.05
C ASN A 86 25.03 27.84 50.04
N PRO A 87 25.92 28.76 50.47
CA PRO A 87 26.38 29.89 49.66
C PRO A 87 27.16 29.50 48.39
N ASN A 88 27.74 28.29 48.38
CA ASN A 88 28.62 27.79 47.32
C ASN A 88 27.93 26.74 46.40
N GLY A 89 26.61 26.58 46.50
CA GLY A 89 25.84 25.73 45.58
C GLY A 89 25.63 26.35 44.18
N PRO A 90 25.36 25.54 43.14
CA PRO A 90 25.15 26.03 41.77
C PRO A 90 23.98 27.04 41.69
N PRO A 91 23.96 27.95 40.69
CA PRO A 91 22.89 28.94 40.54
C PRO A 91 21.53 28.27 40.32
N LEU A 92 20.52 28.76 41.04
CA LEU A 92 19.14 28.26 40.96
C LEU A 92 18.42 29.04 39.85
N PHE A 93 18.00 28.37 38.78
CA PHE A 93 17.17 28.96 37.73
C PHE A 93 15.72 28.55 37.94
N VAL A 94 14.83 29.53 38.13
CA VAL A 94 13.38 29.32 38.23
C VAL A 94 12.74 29.84 36.95
N PHE A 95 12.18 28.94 36.14
CA PHE A 95 11.30 29.30 35.03
C PHE A 95 9.85 29.17 35.51
N LEU A 96 9.14 30.29 35.63
CA LEU A 96 7.71 30.32 35.93
C LEU A 96 6.95 30.26 34.59
N HIS A 97 6.38 29.10 34.27
CA HIS A 97 5.42 28.95 33.18
C HIS A 97 4.01 28.93 33.81
N HIS A 98 3.17 29.90 33.50
CA HIS A 98 1.77 29.89 33.89
C HIS A 98 0.92 29.84 32.61
N GLU A 99 0.27 28.70 32.35
CA GLU A 99 -0.86 28.63 31.45
C GLU A 99 -2.14 28.86 32.26
N HIS A 100 -3.03 29.74 31.80
CA HIS A 100 -4.33 29.99 32.42
C HIS A 100 -5.45 29.49 31.48
N PRO A 101 -6.56 28.89 31.97
CA PRO A 101 -7.45 28.08 31.14
C PRO A 101 -8.55 28.84 30.37
N ASP A 102 -8.41 30.15 30.12
CA ASP A 102 -9.47 30.95 29.46
C ASP A 102 -8.91 31.83 28.32
N PRO A 103 -9.26 31.56 27.05
CA PRO A 103 -8.70 32.26 25.88
C PRO A 103 -9.16 33.70 25.68
N THR A 104 -9.99 34.28 26.56
CA THR A 104 -10.73 35.52 26.24
C THR A 104 -10.17 36.80 26.88
N ARG A 105 -9.01 36.79 27.56
CA ARG A 105 -8.48 37.95 28.31
C ARG A 105 -7.04 38.40 28.00
N ASP A 106 -6.54 38.18 26.78
CA ASP A 106 -5.11 38.35 26.47
C ASP A 106 -4.60 39.79 26.19
N LEU A 107 -5.44 40.77 25.90
CA LEU A 107 -4.95 42.06 25.36
C LEU A 107 -4.43 43.08 26.39
N ALA A 108 -4.79 42.97 27.67
CA ALA A 108 -4.34 43.94 28.69
C ALA A 108 -3.02 43.54 29.38
N TYR A 109 -2.71 42.24 29.49
CA TYR A 109 -1.60 41.72 30.28
C TYR A 109 -0.25 41.76 29.53
N HIS A 110 -0.26 41.71 28.19
CA HIS A 110 0.96 41.78 27.39
C HIS A 110 1.68 43.14 27.43
N SER A 111 0.97 44.23 27.74
CA SER A 111 1.56 45.57 27.79
C SER A 111 2.53 45.75 28.97
N THR A 112 2.21 45.19 30.13
CA THR A 112 2.98 45.36 31.37
C THR A 112 4.25 44.50 31.38
N TRP A 113 4.21 43.35 30.69
CA TRP A 113 5.32 42.42 30.60
C TRP A 113 6.45 42.92 29.66
N TYR A 114 6.08 43.53 28.54
CA TYR A 114 7.05 44.15 27.63
C TYR A 114 7.79 45.33 28.28
N THR A 115 7.12 46.12 29.13
CA THR A 115 7.76 47.24 29.85
C THR A 115 8.75 46.76 30.92
N GLN A 116 8.47 45.64 31.59
CA GLN A 116 9.36 45.06 32.60
C GLN A 116 10.56 44.31 32.00
N ALA A 117 10.37 43.63 30.86
CA ALA A 117 11.45 42.98 30.12
C ALA A 117 12.44 44.00 29.52
N ALA A 118 11.93 45.11 28.97
CA ALA A 118 12.75 46.21 28.46
C ALA A 118 13.54 46.92 29.57
N ALA A 119 12.94 47.16 30.74
CA ALA A 119 13.63 47.76 31.88
C ALA A 119 14.74 46.86 32.47
N THR A 120 14.59 45.54 32.34
CA THR A 120 15.57 44.55 32.81
C THR A 120 16.76 44.44 31.84
N LEU A 121 16.50 44.48 30.53
CA LEU A 121 17.55 44.51 29.50
C LEU A 121 18.35 45.83 29.50
N GLN A 122 17.72 46.96 29.82
CA GLN A 122 18.39 48.25 29.99
C GLN A 122 19.36 48.22 31.19
N ARG A 123 18.93 47.67 32.35
CA ARG A 123 19.77 47.50 33.54
C ARG A 123 20.99 46.60 33.32
N LEU A 124 20.86 45.58 32.48
CA LEU A 124 21.97 44.69 32.10
C LEU A 124 22.95 45.36 31.13
N ARG A 125 22.49 46.32 30.31
CA ARG A 125 23.33 47.13 29.42
C ARG A 125 24.11 48.21 30.19
N ASP A 126 23.49 48.83 31.17
CA ASP A 126 24.14 49.85 32.02
C ASP A 126 25.20 49.23 32.97
N LEU A 127 25.10 47.93 33.25
CA LEU A 127 26.12 47.15 33.96
C LEU A 127 27.39 46.87 33.12
N ALA A 128 27.36 47.12 31.81
CA ALA A 128 28.44 46.75 30.87
C ALA A 128 29.40 47.90 30.51
N THR A 129 29.26 49.12 31.06
CA THR A 129 30.01 50.32 30.63
C THR A 129 30.77 51.06 31.76
N GLY A 130 31.50 50.33 32.60
CA GLY A 130 32.59 50.89 33.45
C GLY A 130 33.98 50.70 32.81
N PRO A 131 34.98 51.57 33.04
CA PRO A 131 36.23 51.57 32.28
C PRO A 131 37.23 50.49 32.70
N SER A 132 37.79 49.89 31.65
CA SER A 132 38.83 48.86 31.48
C SER A 132 39.85 48.59 32.60
N ASP A 133 39.96 47.30 32.94
CA ASP A 133 41.22 46.58 32.82
C ASP A 133 40.97 45.11 32.44
N GLY A 134 41.27 44.75 31.18
CA GLY A 134 41.44 43.35 30.76
C GLY A 134 40.38 42.70 29.86
N PHE A 135 39.38 43.42 29.32
CA PHE A 135 38.45 42.86 28.34
C PHE A 135 38.78 43.34 26.92
N THR A 136 39.20 42.42 26.05
CA THR A 136 39.25 42.65 24.61
C THR A 136 37.83 42.80 24.08
N THR A 137 37.57 43.92 23.44
CA THR A 137 36.38 44.20 22.64
C THR A 137 36.15 43.07 21.63
N VAL A 138 35.06 42.31 21.77
CA VAL A 138 34.52 41.55 20.64
C VAL A 138 33.49 42.46 19.99
N THR A 139 33.97 43.29 19.07
CA THR A 139 33.14 43.97 18.08
C THR A 139 32.28 42.94 17.35
N HIS A 140 31.11 43.37 16.87
CA HIS A 140 30.09 42.56 16.21
C HIS A 140 30.50 41.88 14.88
N ASP A 141 31.80 41.73 14.61
CA ASP A 141 32.36 40.96 13.51
C ASP A 141 33.25 39.84 14.09
N ALA A 142 33.00 38.60 13.65
CA ALA A 142 33.75 37.36 13.96
C ALA A 142 33.30 36.49 15.16
N PHE A 143 32.00 36.39 15.43
CA PHE A 143 31.44 35.11 15.93
C PHE A 143 30.77 34.39 14.78
N SER A 144 31.56 33.71 13.94
CA SER A 144 30.98 32.70 13.06
C SER A 144 30.43 31.59 13.96
N PHE A 145 29.11 31.43 13.93
CA PHE A 145 28.39 30.42 14.72
C PHE A 145 28.87 28.98 14.38
N GLN A 146 29.43 28.80 13.17
CA GLN A 146 29.96 27.55 12.64
C GLN A 146 31.11 26.96 13.48
N PRO A 147 32.25 27.64 13.72
CA PRO A 147 33.35 27.10 14.52
C PRO A 147 33.00 26.90 16.00
N TRP A 148 31.99 27.58 16.55
CA TRP A 148 31.48 27.27 17.89
C TRP A 148 30.65 25.97 17.89
N LEU A 149 29.72 25.80 16.95
CA LEU A 149 28.98 24.53 16.76
C LEU A 149 29.90 23.35 16.44
N GLU A 150 30.94 23.55 15.64
CA GLU A 150 31.95 22.53 15.32
C GLU A 150 32.79 22.14 16.55
N ARG A 151 33.05 23.08 17.46
CA ARG A 151 33.72 22.82 18.74
C ARG A 151 32.83 22.06 19.71
N VAL A 152 31.52 22.36 19.74
CA VAL A 152 30.51 21.64 20.53
C VAL A 152 30.25 20.23 19.96
N ALA A 153 30.30 20.05 18.63
CA ALA A 153 30.22 18.73 17.99
C ALA A 153 31.46 17.88 18.29
N LYS A 154 32.67 18.49 18.23
CA LYS A 154 33.92 17.86 18.66
C LYS A 154 33.91 17.47 20.14
N SER A 155 33.35 18.30 21.03
CA SER A 155 33.29 17.98 22.47
C SER A 155 32.27 16.89 22.81
N LYS A 156 31.33 16.58 21.90
CA LYS A 156 30.37 15.45 22.01
C LYS A 156 30.83 14.17 21.30
N GLY A 157 32.06 14.13 20.79
CA GLY A 157 32.63 12.94 20.14
C GLY A 157 32.08 12.64 18.74
N ALA A 158 31.43 13.59 18.07
CA ALA A 158 31.01 13.45 16.68
C ALA A 158 32.00 14.17 15.76
N GLU A 159 32.78 13.42 14.98
CA GLU A 159 33.53 14.03 13.89
C GLU A 159 32.58 14.64 12.85
N PRO A 160 32.83 15.87 12.37
CA PRO A 160 32.02 16.46 11.31
C PRO A 160 32.13 15.61 10.04
N LEU A 161 30.99 15.32 9.41
CA LEU A 161 30.94 14.60 8.14
C LEU A 161 31.86 15.27 7.09
N PRO A 162 32.61 14.51 6.29
CA PRO A 162 33.42 15.05 5.20
C PRO A 162 32.58 15.88 4.22
N ASP A 163 33.11 17.00 3.71
CA ASP A 163 32.38 17.93 2.84
C ASP A 163 31.74 17.28 1.59
N PRO A 164 32.40 16.34 0.88
CA PRO A 164 31.76 15.63 -0.23
C PRO A 164 30.54 14.82 0.21
N LEU A 165 30.65 14.13 1.35
CA LEU A 165 29.56 13.33 1.92
C LEU A 165 28.42 14.22 2.42
N ARG A 166 28.72 15.33 3.08
CA ARG A 166 27.71 16.33 3.49
C ARG A 166 26.96 16.87 2.27
N THR A 167 27.68 17.25 1.21
CA THR A 167 27.10 17.78 -0.03
C THR A 167 26.15 16.77 -0.67
N TYR A 168 26.59 15.52 -0.77
CA TYR A 168 25.77 14.42 -1.28
C TYR A 168 24.49 14.22 -0.44
N LEU A 169 24.63 14.15 0.90
CA LEU A 169 23.50 13.93 1.81
C LEU A 169 22.50 15.08 1.79
N THR A 170 22.95 16.34 1.69
CA THR A 170 22.06 17.50 1.58
C THR A 170 21.29 17.50 0.26
N GLY A 171 21.94 17.15 -0.86
CA GLY A 171 21.25 16.98 -2.15
C GLY A 171 20.19 15.88 -2.07
N LEU A 172 20.56 14.72 -1.53
CA LEU A 172 19.64 13.60 -1.37
C LEU A 172 18.48 13.92 -0.43
N GLN A 173 18.72 14.64 0.69
CA GLN A 173 17.67 15.07 1.60
C GLN A 173 16.64 15.96 0.89
N ARG A 174 17.11 16.94 0.10
CA ARG A 174 16.24 17.82 -0.68
C ARG A 174 15.35 17.04 -1.64
N ASP A 175 15.91 16.04 -2.32
CA ASP A 175 15.19 15.30 -3.37
C ASP A 175 14.22 14.25 -2.79
N THR A 176 14.38 13.86 -1.52
CA THR A 176 13.61 12.77 -0.89
C THR A 176 12.56 13.24 0.11
N THR A 177 12.72 14.42 0.71
CA THR A 177 11.86 14.87 1.84
C THR A 177 10.58 15.61 1.42
N LYS A 178 10.47 16.11 0.18
CA LYS A 178 9.33 16.93 -0.25
C LYS A 178 8.42 16.22 -1.26
N ILE A 179 7.11 16.46 -1.16
CA ILE A 179 6.12 16.13 -2.20
C ILE A 179 5.50 17.44 -2.68
N VAL A 180 5.48 17.64 -4.01
CA VAL A 180 4.76 18.75 -4.61
C VAL A 180 3.29 18.38 -4.76
N VAL A 181 2.38 19.16 -4.17
CA VAL A 181 0.94 18.97 -4.33
C VAL A 181 0.54 19.52 -5.69
N GLN A 182 0.02 18.66 -6.57
CA GLN A 182 -0.36 19.06 -7.93
C GLN A 182 -1.57 20.00 -7.91
N GLY A 183 -1.56 20.97 -8.82
CA GLY A 183 -2.55 22.06 -8.85
C GLY A 183 -2.18 23.28 -8.00
N PHE A 184 -1.07 23.25 -7.25
CA PHE A 184 -0.61 24.33 -6.39
C PHE A 184 0.88 24.62 -6.64
N ARG A 185 1.19 25.67 -7.42
CA ARG A 185 2.55 26.18 -7.60
C ARG A 185 2.58 27.71 -7.58
N GLY A 186 3.23 28.27 -6.57
CA GLY A 186 3.58 29.69 -6.51
C GLY A 186 4.84 30.04 -7.34
N LYS A 187 5.37 31.25 -7.16
CA LYS A 187 6.51 31.79 -7.93
C LYS A 187 7.85 31.08 -7.67
N ASP A 188 7.98 30.35 -6.57
CA ASP A 188 9.20 29.62 -6.18
C ASP A 188 9.12 28.13 -6.51
N ALA A 189 10.26 27.49 -6.78
CA ALA A 189 10.35 26.05 -7.09
C ALA A 189 9.82 25.12 -5.97
N ASP A 190 9.72 25.64 -4.74
CA ASP A 190 9.20 24.96 -3.55
C ASP A 190 7.74 25.36 -3.19
N ALA A 191 7.13 26.28 -3.93
CA ALA A 191 5.78 26.73 -3.63
C ALA A 191 4.77 25.60 -3.91
N GLY A 192 4.02 25.20 -2.87
CA GLY A 192 3.09 24.06 -2.93
C GLY A 192 3.72 22.70 -2.58
N ALA A 193 4.96 22.68 -2.08
CA ALA A 193 5.58 21.47 -1.54
C ALA A 193 5.22 21.26 -0.06
N ILE A 194 4.80 20.04 0.27
CA ILE A 194 4.61 19.56 1.65
C ILE A 194 5.72 18.59 2.04
N GLN A 195 5.99 18.47 3.33
CA GLN A 195 6.94 17.47 3.83
C GLN A 195 6.33 16.07 3.69
N LEU A 196 7.09 15.14 3.09
CA LEU A 196 6.70 13.74 2.96
C LEU A 196 6.46 13.13 4.35
N SER A 197 7.25 13.51 5.36
CA SER A 197 7.06 13.04 6.74
C SER A 197 5.72 13.42 7.35
N ASP A 198 5.12 14.53 6.93
CA ASP A 198 3.86 15.02 7.50
C ASP A 198 2.66 14.23 6.99
N VAL A 199 2.79 13.59 5.81
CA VAL A 199 1.73 12.85 5.12
C VAL A 199 2.02 11.36 4.92
N PHE A 200 3.21 10.91 5.33
CA PHE A 200 3.57 9.50 5.23
C PHE A 200 2.74 8.68 6.21
N VAL A 201 1.98 7.72 5.66
CA VAL A 201 1.26 6.72 6.45
C VAL A 201 1.93 5.39 6.27
N ASP A 202 2.24 4.76 7.40
CA ASP A 202 2.95 3.49 7.44
C ASP A 202 2.00 2.36 7.06
N LEU A 203 2.17 1.87 5.83
CA LEU A 203 1.42 0.72 5.32
C LEU A 203 1.93 -0.56 5.96
N SER A 204 1.11 -1.62 5.90
CA SER A 204 1.59 -2.95 6.30
C SER A 204 2.12 -3.70 5.09
N ALA A 205 3.14 -4.52 5.30
CA ALA A 205 3.62 -5.49 4.33
C ALA A 205 3.70 -6.88 4.94
N GLN A 206 3.62 -7.91 4.10
CA GLN A 206 3.67 -9.31 4.51
C GLN A 206 4.80 -10.02 3.79
N HIS A 207 5.58 -10.81 4.54
CA HIS A 207 6.63 -11.65 3.96
C HIS A 207 6.00 -12.76 3.12
N ARG A 208 6.54 -13.00 1.92
CA ARG A 208 6.20 -14.18 1.12
C ARG A 208 7.44 -15.02 0.89
N THR A 209 7.48 -16.17 1.55
CA THR A 209 8.55 -17.14 1.38
C THR A 209 8.36 -17.88 0.05
N PRO A 210 9.30 -17.80 -0.90
CA PRO A 210 9.31 -18.71 -2.05
C PRO A 210 9.60 -20.11 -1.51
N GLY A 211 8.70 -21.07 -1.78
CA GLY A 211 8.68 -22.38 -1.13
C GLY A 211 10.02 -23.12 -1.11
N ARG A 212 10.38 -23.66 0.07
CA ARG A 212 11.19 -24.88 0.24
C ARG A 212 11.26 -25.44 1.67
N GLU A 213 10.36 -25.07 2.57
CA GLU A 213 10.28 -25.77 3.85
C GLU A 213 9.46 -27.04 3.67
N LYS A 214 10.12 -28.18 3.97
CA LYS A 214 9.53 -29.50 3.82
C LYS A 214 8.48 -29.80 4.90
N ASP A 215 8.51 -29.08 6.02
CA ASP A 215 7.65 -29.38 7.17
C ASP A 215 7.21 -28.07 7.84
N PRO A 216 6.02 -27.56 7.50
CA PRO A 216 5.49 -26.41 8.22
C PRO A 216 4.86 -26.88 9.55
N THR A 217 5.45 -26.47 10.68
CA THR A 217 4.84 -26.70 12.00
C THR A 217 3.58 -25.85 12.17
N PRO A 218 2.64 -26.21 13.09
CA PRO A 218 1.49 -25.37 13.41
C PRO A 218 1.89 -23.93 13.79
N GLU A 219 3.03 -23.76 14.45
CA GLU A 219 3.63 -22.45 14.77
C GLU A 219 4.02 -21.68 13.52
N LEU A 220 4.57 -22.36 12.50
CA LEU A 220 4.93 -21.74 11.23
C LEU A 220 3.70 -21.40 10.38
N LEU A 221 2.61 -22.17 10.45
CA LEU A 221 1.42 -21.95 9.60
C LEU A 221 0.46 -20.90 10.15
N GLY A 222 0.36 -20.80 11.47
CA GLY A 222 -0.24 -19.62 12.12
C GLY A 222 0.56 -18.35 11.79
N ASN A 223 1.90 -18.43 11.88
CA ASN A 223 2.79 -17.29 11.64
C ASN A 223 2.99 -16.91 10.15
N LEU A 224 2.87 -17.86 9.22
CA LEU A 224 2.97 -17.63 7.76
C LEU A 224 1.78 -16.81 7.25
N SER A 225 0.69 -16.74 8.01
CA SER A 225 -0.49 -16.01 7.61
C SER A 225 -0.52 -14.53 8.02
N GLU A 226 0.25 -14.04 9.00
CA GLU A 226 -0.02 -12.66 9.44
C GLU A 226 1.03 -11.88 10.26
N ARG A 227 2.35 -12.05 10.06
CA ARG A 227 3.27 -10.98 10.50
C ARG A 227 3.18 -9.80 9.52
N ARG A 228 2.16 -8.96 9.70
CA ARG A 228 2.05 -7.64 9.07
C ARG A 228 3.07 -6.73 9.74
N ILE A 229 4.05 -6.31 8.97
CA ILE A 229 5.11 -5.44 9.43
C ILE A 229 4.89 -4.07 8.80
N ALA A 230 5.01 -3.02 9.60
CA ALA A 230 5.10 -1.66 9.11
C ALA A 230 6.15 -1.57 7.99
N VAL A 231 5.81 -0.97 6.85
CA VAL A 231 6.74 -0.85 5.72
C VAL A 231 8.00 -0.08 6.11
N SER A 232 7.88 0.87 7.05
CA SER A 232 9.02 1.62 7.60
C SER A 232 9.99 0.75 8.42
N ALA A 233 9.49 -0.32 9.03
CA ALA A 233 10.26 -1.23 9.89
C ALA A 233 10.90 -2.40 9.12
N LEU A 234 10.57 -2.57 7.84
CA LEU A 234 11.14 -3.61 6.98
C LEU A 234 12.67 -3.67 6.97
N PRO A 235 13.44 -2.55 6.98
CA PRO A 235 14.90 -2.63 6.95
C PRO A 235 15.49 -3.40 8.15
N SER A 236 14.74 -3.52 9.24
CA SER A 236 15.11 -4.28 10.42
C SER A 236 14.90 -5.81 10.28
N GLU A 237 14.12 -6.26 9.30
CA GLU A 237 13.74 -7.66 9.09
C GLU A 237 14.74 -8.46 8.23
N GLY A 238 15.70 -7.78 7.61
CA GLY A 238 16.75 -8.40 6.83
C GLY A 238 17.58 -7.40 6.04
N LYS A 239 18.77 -7.83 5.62
CA LYS A 239 19.70 -7.00 4.85
C LYS A 239 19.28 -6.83 3.40
N HIS A 240 18.74 -7.87 2.77
CA HIS A 240 18.41 -7.86 1.34
C HIS A 240 16.92 -8.12 1.13
N LEU A 241 16.19 -7.08 0.72
CA LEU A 241 14.73 -7.06 0.67
C LEU A 241 14.23 -6.65 -0.71
N VAL A 242 13.13 -7.28 -1.15
CA VAL A 242 12.33 -6.85 -2.29
C VAL A 242 10.93 -6.49 -1.81
N ILE A 243 10.49 -5.28 -2.10
CA ILE A 243 9.21 -4.71 -1.72
C ILE A 243 8.32 -4.63 -2.96
N ILE A 244 7.27 -5.45 -2.96
CA ILE A 244 6.34 -5.63 -4.08
C ILE A 244 5.00 -5.00 -3.74
N GLY A 245 4.35 -4.36 -4.71
CA GLY A 245 3.01 -3.81 -4.50
C GLY A 245 2.41 -3.25 -5.77
N ASP A 246 1.12 -2.93 -5.73
CA ASP A 246 0.39 -2.43 -6.90
C ASP A 246 0.76 -0.98 -7.28
N PRO A 247 0.41 -0.51 -8.49
CA PRO A 247 0.64 0.89 -8.87
C PRO A 247 0.03 1.85 -7.86
N GLY A 248 0.78 2.89 -7.47
CA GLY A 248 0.31 3.88 -6.49
C GLY A 248 0.37 3.44 -5.02
N SER A 249 0.82 2.21 -4.71
CA SER A 249 0.91 1.67 -3.33
C SER A 249 1.96 2.34 -2.42
N GLY A 250 2.61 3.43 -2.85
CA GLY A 250 3.58 4.16 -2.02
C GLY A 250 5.00 3.59 -1.94
N LYS A 251 5.39 2.60 -2.78
CA LYS A 251 6.75 2.00 -2.75
C LYS A 251 7.89 3.01 -2.93
N THR A 252 7.81 3.87 -3.94
CA THR A 252 8.78 4.96 -4.15
C THR A 252 8.75 5.93 -2.98
N SER A 253 7.56 6.27 -2.47
CA SER A 253 7.41 7.13 -1.30
C SER A 253 8.06 6.53 -0.05
N LEU A 254 8.01 5.21 0.13
CA LEU A 254 8.70 4.51 1.21
C LEU A 254 10.22 4.63 1.09
N LEU A 255 10.81 4.35 -0.07
CA LEU A 255 12.26 4.50 -0.23
C LEU A 255 12.71 5.97 -0.04
N ARG A 256 11.92 6.92 -0.54
CA ARG A 256 12.16 8.36 -0.31
C ARG A 256 12.03 8.72 1.17
N TYR A 257 11.05 8.19 1.88
CA TYR A 257 10.88 8.39 3.31
C TYR A 257 12.09 7.84 4.09
N LEU A 258 12.50 6.60 3.83
CA LEU A 258 13.68 6.00 4.47
C LEU A 258 14.94 6.81 4.18
N ALA A 259 15.19 7.19 2.93
CA ALA A 259 16.33 8.03 2.55
C ALA A 259 16.29 9.41 3.23
N GLY A 260 15.14 10.07 3.22
CA GLY A 260 14.94 11.41 3.79
C GLY A 260 15.11 11.44 5.31
N GLN A 261 14.54 10.48 6.04
CA GLN A 261 14.71 10.37 7.48
C GLN A 261 16.17 10.03 7.85
N THR A 262 16.80 9.13 7.10
CA THR A 262 18.19 8.72 7.35
C THR A 262 19.17 9.85 7.09
N THR A 263 19.03 10.58 5.96
CA THR A 263 19.84 11.78 5.67
C THR A 263 19.62 12.87 6.70
N THR A 264 18.38 13.08 7.15
CA THR A 264 18.06 14.03 8.21
C THR A 264 18.75 13.66 9.54
N GLY A 265 18.73 12.39 9.94
CA GLY A 265 19.43 11.91 11.13
C GLY A 265 20.96 11.96 11.02
N LEU A 266 21.52 11.78 9.81
CA LEU A 266 22.95 11.93 9.54
C LEU A 266 23.40 13.40 9.61
N LEU A 267 22.55 14.33 9.17
CA LEU A 267 22.84 15.76 9.16
C LEU A 267 22.48 16.45 10.49
N SER A 268 21.60 15.85 11.30
CA SER A 268 21.12 16.39 12.57
C SER A 268 21.22 15.38 13.72
N HIS A 269 22.12 15.64 14.67
CA HIS A 269 22.30 14.80 15.86
C HIS A 269 21.03 14.61 16.69
N ALA A 270 20.15 15.61 16.74
CA ALA A 270 18.89 15.54 17.50
C ALA A 270 17.88 14.52 16.93
N LEU A 271 18.02 14.18 15.65
CA LEU A 271 17.12 13.26 14.94
C LEU A 271 17.78 11.92 14.61
N ALA A 272 19.02 11.72 15.05
CA ALA A 272 19.79 10.52 14.77
C ALA A 272 19.16 9.26 15.39
N ASP A 273 18.64 9.36 16.61
CA ASP A 273 18.00 8.23 17.30
C ASP A 273 16.69 7.80 16.63
N THR A 274 15.87 8.75 16.22
CA THR A 274 14.65 8.47 15.43
C THR A 274 14.98 7.78 14.11
N ALA A 275 16.03 8.22 13.43
CA ALA A 275 16.48 7.56 12.20
C ALA A 275 17.05 6.15 12.46
N ARG A 276 17.69 5.91 13.62
CA ARG A 276 18.24 4.58 13.96
C ARG A 276 17.14 3.53 14.13
N GLN A 277 15.97 3.92 14.64
CA GLN A 277 14.81 3.03 14.81
C GLN A 277 14.32 2.43 13.48
N LEU A 278 14.58 3.07 12.35
CA LEU A 278 14.21 2.54 11.02
C LEU A 278 15.10 1.36 10.59
N TRP A 279 16.33 1.29 11.09
CA TRP A 279 17.35 0.36 10.63
C TRP A 279 17.70 -0.73 11.63
N TYR A 280 17.49 -0.48 12.93
CA TYR A 280 17.96 -1.35 14.01
C TYR A 280 16.83 -1.66 14.99
N GLN A 281 16.64 -2.94 15.33
CA GLN A 281 15.64 -3.40 16.31
C GLN A 281 16.03 -3.06 17.75
N ASP A 282 17.34 -3.02 18.05
CA ASP A 282 17.88 -2.63 19.35
C ASP A 282 18.59 -1.27 19.24
N THR A 283 17.95 -0.24 19.78
CA THR A 283 18.48 1.13 19.81
C THR A 283 19.57 1.35 20.86
N GLN A 284 19.82 0.38 21.76
CA GLN A 284 20.94 0.46 22.71
C GLN A 284 22.30 0.20 22.04
N ALA A 285 22.31 -0.39 20.84
CA ALA A 285 23.51 -0.52 20.03
C ALA A 285 23.93 0.86 19.47
N LYS A 286 25.14 1.31 19.79
CA LYS A 286 25.78 2.52 19.21
C LYS A 286 26.12 2.39 17.71
N ALA A 287 25.30 1.69 16.93
CA ALA A 287 25.54 1.48 15.52
C ALA A 287 25.44 2.82 14.74
N PRO A 288 26.39 3.09 13.83
CA PRO A 288 26.35 4.30 13.00
C PRO A 288 25.22 4.20 11.98
N LEU A 289 24.50 5.30 11.75
CA LEU A 289 23.49 5.36 10.69
C LEU A 289 24.10 5.04 9.31
N PRO A 290 23.41 4.25 8.47
CA PRO A 290 23.87 3.95 7.13
C PRO A 290 23.71 5.15 6.20
N VAL A 291 24.63 5.31 5.25
CA VAL A 291 24.60 6.29 4.16
C VAL A 291 23.75 5.73 3.02
N PRO A 292 22.60 6.35 2.70
CA PRO A 292 21.73 5.86 1.64
C PRO A 292 22.23 6.25 0.26
N PHE A 293 22.30 5.26 -0.64
CA PHE A 293 22.49 5.43 -2.08
C PHE A 293 21.17 5.13 -2.79
N PHE A 294 20.52 6.18 -3.30
CA PHE A 294 19.25 6.07 -4.02
C PHE A 294 19.49 5.85 -5.52
N VAL A 295 19.12 4.68 -6.02
CA VAL A 295 19.34 4.24 -7.40
C VAL A 295 17.99 4.10 -8.10
N VAL A 296 17.73 4.92 -9.10
CA VAL A 296 16.57 4.73 -9.97
C VAL A 296 16.91 3.62 -10.97
N CYS A 297 16.21 2.49 -10.92
CA CYS A 297 16.56 1.30 -11.71
C CYS A 297 16.59 1.59 -13.21
N HIS A 298 15.67 2.43 -13.71
CA HIS A 298 15.63 2.82 -15.12
C HIS A 298 16.92 3.53 -15.56
N GLU A 299 17.35 4.55 -14.81
CA GLU A 299 18.58 5.31 -15.08
C GLU A 299 19.81 4.38 -15.06
N PHE A 300 19.89 3.50 -14.07
CA PHE A 300 20.97 2.52 -14.00
C PHE A 300 20.93 1.50 -15.15
N GLY A 301 19.73 1.07 -15.57
CA GLY A 301 19.55 0.20 -16.73
C GLY A 301 20.05 0.83 -18.02
N THR A 302 19.78 2.13 -18.22
CA THR A 302 20.29 2.91 -19.35
C THR A 302 21.81 3.05 -19.28
N TYR A 303 22.35 3.34 -18.10
CA TYR A 303 23.81 3.39 -17.88
C TYR A 303 24.48 2.06 -18.27
N LEU A 304 23.90 0.91 -17.93
CA LEU A 304 24.44 -0.40 -18.30
C LEU A 304 24.48 -0.65 -19.82
N GLN A 305 23.67 0.04 -20.60
CA GLN A 305 23.64 -0.10 -22.06
C GLN A 305 24.69 0.77 -22.75
N THR A 306 24.99 1.94 -22.18
CA THR A 306 25.90 2.93 -22.77
C THR A 306 27.32 2.84 -22.19
N SER A 307 27.48 2.24 -21.01
CA SER A 307 28.76 2.14 -20.33
C SER A 307 29.68 1.09 -20.96
N THR A 308 30.95 1.46 -21.13
CA THR A 308 32.06 0.54 -21.48
C THR A 308 32.63 -0.17 -20.25
N THR A 309 32.13 0.15 -19.06
CA THR A 309 32.62 -0.40 -17.78
C THR A 309 32.25 -1.88 -17.68
N PRO A 310 33.20 -2.77 -17.36
CA PRO A 310 32.91 -4.19 -17.15
C PRO A 310 31.79 -4.38 -16.11
N THR A 311 30.89 -5.35 -16.34
CA THR A 311 29.77 -5.66 -15.42
C THR A 311 30.17 -5.77 -13.93
N PRO A 312 31.36 -6.27 -13.56
CA PRO A 312 31.80 -6.30 -12.16
C PRO A 312 31.94 -4.93 -11.48
N SER A 313 32.20 -3.86 -12.24
CA SER A 313 32.42 -2.51 -11.71
C SER A 313 31.33 -1.51 -12.11
N ALA A 314 30.33 -1.95 -12.88
CA ALA A 314 29.35 -1.03 -13.46
C ALA A 314 28.44 -0.36 -12.41
N LEU A 315 27.95 -1.09 -11.40
CA LEU A 315 27.17 -0.49 -10.31
C LEU A 315 28.03 0.47 -9.49
N ARG A 316 29.28 0.10 -9.19
CA ARG A 316 30.22 0.98 -8.50
C ARG A 316 30.44 2.28 -9.27
N GLY A 317 30.74 2.22 -10.57
CA GLY A 317 30.95 3.39 -11.41
C GLY A 317 29.72 4.30 -11.46
N TYR A 318 28.52 3.70 -11.51
CA TYR A 318 27.27 4.45 -11.43
C TYR A 318 27.10 5.14 -10.05
N LEU A 319 27.41 4.47 -8.95
CA LEU A 319 27.35 5.06 -7.60
C LEU A 319 28.34 6.22 -7.43
N GLU A 320 29.56 6.08 -7.98
CA GLU A 320 30.56 7.15 -8.01
C GLU A 320 30.06 8.37 -8.81
N GLN A 321 29.37 8.14 -9.93
CA GLN A 321 28.79 9.20 -10.76
C GLN A 321 27.67 9.96 -10.04
N ILE A 322 26.67 9.27 -9.48
CA ILE A 322 25.51 9.92 -8.84
C ILE A 322 25.86 10.59 -7.51
N SER A 323 26.88 10.09 -6.80
CA SER A 323 27.25 10.62 -5.47
C SER A 323 28.38 11.63 -5.52
N ARG A 324 29.22 11.59 -6.55
CA ARG A 324 30.48 12.37 -6.67
C ARG A 324 31.46 12.13 -5.52
N LEU A 325 31.34 11.00 -4.81
CA LEU A 325 32.22 10.63 -3.69
C LEU A 325 33.51 9.92 -4.13
N GLY A 326 33.60 9.49 -5.40
CA GLY A 326 34.75 8.78 -5.94
C GLY A 326 35.12 7.55 -5.10
N SER A 327 36.40 7.37 -4.79
CA SER A 327 36.91 6.21 -4.04
C SER A 327 36.31 6.02 -2.63
N GLN A 328 35.66 7.03 -2.05
CA GLN A 328 34.99 6.91 -0.74
C GLN A 328 33.77 5.96 -0.78
N VAL A 329 33.19 5.71 -1.97
CA VAL A 329 32.08 4.75 -2.14
C VAL A 329 32.49 3.37 -1.62
N ASP A 330 33.63 2.84 -2.07
CA ASP A 330 34.11 1.51 -1.64
C ASP A 330 34.29 1.43 -0.12
N GLY A 331 34.85 2.48 0.50
CA GLY A 331 35.07 2.54 1.94
C GLY A 331 33.77 2.40 2.73
N LEU A 332 32.71 3.10 2.32
CA LEU A 332 31.40 3.03 2.97
C LEU A 332 30.78 1.62 2.89
N PHE A 333 30.93 0.92 1.76
CA PHE A 333 30.45 -0.45 1.62
C PHE A 333 31.32 -1.45 2.40
N GLN A 334 32.66 -1.29 2.41
CA GLN A 334 33.58 -2.12 3.19
C GLN A 334 33.38 -1.96 4.70
N GLU A 335 32.99 -0.77 5.17
CA GLU A 335 32.71 -0.49 6.58
C GLU A 335 31.30 -0.95 7.01
N GLY A 336 30.44 -1.37 6.08
CA GLY A 336 29.03 -1.67 6.39
C GLY A 336 28.19 -0.43 6.68
N ARG A 337 28.66 0.74 6.27
CA ARG A 337 28.03 2.05 6.49
C ARG A 337 27.20 2.52 5.31
N ALA A 338 26.96 1.68 4.32
CA ALA A 338 26.13 2.01 3.15
C ALA A 338 24.78 1.28 3.20
N VAL A 339 23.79 1.84 2.52
CA VAL A 339 22.58 1.12 2.12
C VAL A 339 22.22 1.47 0.69
N LEU A 340 21.85 0.46 -0.09
CA LEU A 340 21.45 0.62 -1.48
C LEU A 340 19.93 0.57 -1.60
N LEU A 341 19.33 1.64 -2.10
CA LEU A 341 17.88 1.78 -2.28
C LEU A 341 17.58 1.81 -3.79
N LEU A 342 17.21 0.67 -4.36
CA LEU A 342 16.90 0.53 -5.78
C LEU A 342 15.39 0.72 -5.99
N ASP A 343 15.02 1.86 -6.58
CA ASP A 343 13.62 2.17 -6.84
C ASP A 343 13.22 1.79 -8.28
N GLY A 344 12.05 1.18 -8.43
CA GLY A 344 11.38 1.01 -9.71
C GLY A 344 11.97 -0.08 -10.61
N LEU A 345 12.22 -1.29 -10.09
CA LEU A 345 12.67 -2.41 -10.93
C LEU A 345 11.69 -2.71 -12.08
N ASP A 346 10.40 -2.45 -11.89
CA ASP A 346 9.37 -2.55 -12.91
C ASP A 346 9.54 -1.55 -14.07
N GLU A 347 10.23 -0.43 -13.84
CA GLU A 347 10.51 0.61 -14.85
C GLU A 347 11.56 0.19 -15.88
N LEU A 348 12.22 -0.96 -15.68
CA LEU A 348 13.07 -1.60 -16.67
C LEU A 348 12.22 -2.38 -17.68
N PRO A 349 12.23 -2.00 -18.97
CA PRO A 349 11.22 -2.49 -19.91
C PRO A 349 11.36 -3.96 -20.32
N THR A 350 12.54 -4.58 -20.17
CA THR A 350 12.80 -5.97 -20.60
C THR A 350 13.29 -6.88 -19.47
N VAL A 351 12.93 -8.16 -19.55
CA VAL A 351 13.49 -9.21 -18.65
C VAL A 351 15.03 -9.24 -18.73
N ALA A 352 15.60 -8.96 -19.91
CA ALA A 352 17.04 -8.91 -20.10
C ALA A 352 17.70 -7.78 -19.30
N GLN A 353 17.12 -6.57 -19.31
CA GLN A 353 17.61 -5.45 -18.48
C GLN A 353 17.46 -5.74 -16.99
N ARG A 354 16.32 -6.28 -16.55
CA ARG A 354 16.14 -6.69 -15.15
C ARG A 354 17.21 -7.71 -14.73
N LYS A 355 17.48 -8.72 -15.58
CA LYS A 355 18.57 -9.68 -15.37
C LYS A 355 19.95 -9.00 -15.36
N ALA A 356 20.19 -8.02 -16.22
CA ALA A 356 21.45 -7.27 -16.27
C ALA A 356 21.69 -6.47 -14.98
N VAL A 357 20.67 -5.74 -14.49
CA VAL A 357 20.72 -5.04 -13.20
C VAL A 357 20.98 -6.01 -12.06
N PHE A 358 20.24 -7.13 -11.99
CA PHE A 358 20.51 -8.14 -10.97
C PHE A 358 21.88 -8.83 -11.12
N LYS A 359 22.44 -8.93 -12.33
CA LYS A 359 23.78 -9.49 -12.56
C LYS A 359 24.85 -8.51 -12.06
N ALA A 360 24.70 -7.22 -12.35
CA ALA A 360 25.57 -6.17 -11.83
C ALA A 360 25.49 -6.12 -10.30
N LEU A 361 24.28 -6.21 -9.73
CA LEU A 361 24.06 -6.26 -8.29
C LEU A 361 24.70 -7.50 -7.64
N ASP A 362 24.49 -8.70 -8.18
CA ASP A 362 25.07 -9.95 -7.64
C ASP A 362 26.60 -9.95 -7.72
N THR A 363 27.15 -9.35 -8.78
CA THR A 363 28.61 -9.19 -8.91
C THR A 363 29.14 -8.17 -7.90
N PHE A 364 28.44 -7.05 -7.72
CA PHE A 364 28.76 -6.05 -6.71
C PHE A 364 28.71 -6.64 -5.30
N LEU A 365 27.64 -7.34 -4.95
CA LEU A 365 27.51 -8.05 -3.66
C LEU A 365 28.65 -9.07 -3.46
N SER A 366 29.09 -9.75 -4.53
CA SER A 366 30.21 -10.69 -4.45
C SER A 366 31.57 -10.02 -4.15
N ALA A 367 31.72 -8.72 -4.42
CA ALA A 367 32.93 -7.96 -4.11
C ALA A 367 32.98 -7.49 -2.65
N TYR A 368 31.85 -7.53 -1.94
CA TYR A 368 31.71 -7.16 -0.54
C TYR A 368 31.14 -8.36 0.24
N PRO A 369 31.98 -9.36 0.55
CA PRO A 369 31.54 -10.70 0.99
C PRO A 369 30.95 -10.79 2.40
N ASP A 370 30.68 -9.67 3.07
CA ASP A 370 30.00 -9.65 4.37
C ASP A 370 28.60 -9.05 4.23
N ASP A 371 27.62 -9.61 4.95
CA ASP A 371 26.23 -9.12 5.08
C ASP A 371 26.13 -7.78 5.84
N ARG A 372 27.16 -6.93 5.73
CA ARG A 372 27.35 -5.70 6.49
C ARG A 372 26.46 -4.55 6.02
N PHE A 373 26.08 -4.50 4.74
CA PHE A 373 25.24 -3.44 4.17
C PHE A 373 23.87 -3.96 3.67
N SER A 374 22.89 -3.07 3.65
CA SER A 374 21.51 -3.43 3.24
C SER A 374 21.25 -3.07 1.77
N VAL A 375 20.35 -3.82 1.14
CA VAL A 375 19.84 -3.59 -0.22
C VAL A 375 18.33 -3.72 -0.19
N LEU A 376 17.62 -2.65 -0.55
CA LEU A 376 16.17 -2.62 -0.69
C LEU A 376 15.81 -2.38 -2.14
N ILE A 377 14.91 -3.18 -2.70
CA ILE A 377 14.46 -3.08 -4.10
C ILE A 377 12.94 -2.92 -4.12
N THR A 378 12.40 -1.98 -4.88
CA THR A 378 10.94 -1.90 -5.13
C THR A 378 10.55 -2.43 -6.50
N CYS A 379 9.38 -3.07 -6.61
CA CYS A 379 8.84 -3.57 -7.88
C CYS A 379 7.30 -3.65 -7.87
N ARG A 380 6.66 -3.59 -9.05
CA ARG A 380 5.22 -3.88 -9.22
C ARG A 380 4.90 -5.38 -9.19
N THR A 381 3.73 -5.72 -8.64
CA THR A 381 3.22 -7.10 -8.55
C THR A 381 3.19 -7.85 -9.90
N ARG A 382 2.82 -7.18 -11.00
CA ARG A 382 2.77 -7.80 -12.35
C ARG A 382 4.16 -7.97 -13.00
N ALA A 383 5.15 -7.18 -12.60
CA ALA A 383 6.47 -7.13 -13.25
C ALA A 383 7.51 -8.01 -12.54
N PHE A 384 7.27 -8.40 -11.28
CA PHE A 384 8.20 -9.21 -10.53
C PHE A 384 8.07 -10.70 -10.85
N GLU A 385 9.18 -11.32 -11.27
CA GLU A 385 9.30 -12.76 -11.45
C GLU A 385 10.20 -13.33 -10.34
N HIS A 386 9.66 -14.21 -9.49
CA HIS A 386 10.44 -14.83 -8.40
C HIS A 386 11.71 -15.56 -8.87
N LYS A 387 11.76 -16.01 -10.13
CA LYS A 387 12.95 -16.63 -10.73
C LYS A 387 14.14 -15.67 -10.85
N LEU A 388 13.93 -14.35 -10.76
CA LEU A 388 15.02 -13.37 -10.74
C LEU A 388 15.87 -13.49 -9.47
N ILE A 389 15.26 -13.94 -8.36
CA ILE A 389 15.88 -14.01 -7.03
C ILE A 389 16.11 -15.44 -6.50
N THR A 390 15.69 -16.50 -7.21
CA THR A 390 15.76 -17.89 -6.72
C THR A 390 16.71 -18.82 -7.50
N ALA A 391 17.39 -19.69 -6.72
CA ALA A 391 18.05 -20.96 -7.08
C ALA A 391 19.55 -21.01 -7.48
N LYS A 392 20.27 -19.91 -7.76
CA LYS A 392 21.73 -19.98 -8.06
C LYS A 392 22.59 -18.78 -7.60
N ARG A 393 22.03 -17.87 -6.80
CA ARG A 393 22.74 -16.64 -6.37
C ARG A 393 23.33 -16.82 -4.96
N ARG A 394 24.43 -16.11 -4.68
CA ARG A 394 25.08 -16.12 -3.35
C ARG A 394 24.23 -15.43 -2.29
N CYS A 395 23.52 -14.36 -2.64
CA CYS A 395 22.71 -13.58 -1.71
C CYS A 395 21.22 -13.95 -1.83
N GLN A 396 20.57 -14.24 -0.71
CA GLN A 396 19.13 -14.51 -0.64
C GLN A 396 18.37 -13.20 -0.36
N PHE A 397 17.36 -12.89 -1.19
CA PHE A 397 16.46 -11.77 -0.98
C PHE A 397 15.16 -12.23 -0.33
N LYS A 398 14.75 -11.57 0.75
CA LYS A 398 13.40 -11.73 1.33
C LYS A 398 12.42 -10.87 0.55
N THR A 399 11.21 -11.38 0.31
CA THR A 399 10.19 -10.68 -0.47
C THR A 399 9.03 -10.26 0.43
N TYR A 400 8.64 -9.00 0.34
CA TYR A 400 7.55 -8.41 1.11
C TYR A 400 6.53 -7.79 0.16
N HIS A 401 5.24 -8.08 0.37
CA HIS A 401 4.15 -7.49 -0.39
C HIS A 401 3.45 -6.41 0.42
N VAL A 402 3.37 -5.19 -0.11
CA VAL A 402 2.65 -4.06 0.47
C VAL A 402 1.15 -4.31 0.36
N ASN A 403 0.47 -4.27 1.50
CA ASN A 403 -0.98 -4.43 1.56
C ASN A 403 -1.70 -3.14 1.16
N PRO A 404 -2.94 -3.24 0.68
CA PRO A 404 -3.80 -2.06 0.51
C PRO A 404 -4.08 -1.35 1.84
N MET A 405 -4.38 -0.05 1.77
CA MET A 405 -4.71 0.77 2.93
C MET A 405 -5.98 0.26 3.62
N ASN A 406 -5.89 0.01 4.92
CA ASN A 406 -7.06 -0.21 5.75
C ASN A 406 -7.77 1.12 6.05
N ARG A 407 -8.96 1.04 6.67
CA ARG A 407 -9.76 2.22 7.02
C ARG A 407 -8.99 3.23 7.88
N THR A 408 -8.38 2.78 8.96
CA THR A 408 -7.61 3.65 9.87
C THR A 408 -6.46 4.37 9.15
N GLN A 409 -5.77 3.68 8.24
CA GLN A 409 -4.71 4.28 7.42
C GLN A 409 -5.26 5.31 6.43
N ARG A 410 -6.45 5.09 5.84
CA ARG A 410 -7.11 6.10 4.99
C ARG A 410 -7.45 7.35 5.78
N GLU A 411 -8.04 7.17 6.96
CA GLU A 411 -8.41 8.26 7.88
C GLU A 411 -7.17 9.06 8.28
N GLN A 412 -6.11 8.38 8.75
CA GLN A 412 -4.84 9.02 9.10
C GLN A 412 -4.24 9.79 7.91
N PHE A 413 -4.24 9.20 6.72
CA PHE A 413 -3.69 9.85 5.53
C PHE A 413 -4.46 11.12 5.20
N LEU A 414 -5.78 11.08 5.14
CA LEU A 414 -6.60 12.24 4.79
C LEU A 414 -6.45 13.36 5.82
N HIS A 415 -6.47 13.04 7.12
CA HIS A 415 -6.22 14.03 8.17
C HIS A 415 -4.85 14.69 8.03
N SER A 416 -3.78 13.89 7.90
CA SER A 416 -2.42 14.39 7.72
C SER A 416 -2.28 15.22 6.44
N TRP A 417 -2.87 14.76 5.34
CA TRP A 417 -2.80 15.43 4.04
C TRP A 417 -3.50 16.79 4.06
N PHE A 418 -4.75 16.86 4.55
CA PHE A 418 -5.47 18.13 4.66
C PHE A 418 -4.79 19.09 5.64
N ALA A 419 -4.24 18.59 6.75
CA ALA A 419 -3.47 19.42 7.68
C ALA A 419 -2.19 19.98 7.04
N ALA A 420 -1.48 19.18 6.24
CA ALA A 420 -0.28 19.64 5.52
C ALA A 420 -0.63 20.67 4.44
N VAL A 421 -1.72 20.47 3.71
CA VAL A 421 -2.22 21.41 2.69
C VAL A 421 -2.70 22.71 3.32
N ALA A 422 -3.40 22.67 4.46
CA ALA A 422 -3.85 23.87 5.18
C ALA A 422 -2.68 24.80 5.57
N ARG A 423 -1.49 24.25 5.88
CA ARG A 423 -0.28 25.05 6.17
C ARG A 423 0.23 25.84 4.97
N LEU A 424 -0.18 25.52 3.74
CA LEU A 424 0.17 26.27 2.54
C LEU A 424 -0.59 27.61 2.43
N ASN A 425 -1.53 27.89 3.35
CA ASN A 425 -2.22 29.12 3.82
C ASN A 425 -2.45 30.35 2.92
N SER A 426 -1.74 30.57 1.82
CA SER A 426 -1.91 31.73 0.94
C SER A 426 -2.89 31.50 -0.22
N HIS A 427 -3.25 30.24 -0.53
CA HIS A 427 -4.05 29.88 -1.72
C HIS A 427 -5.38 29.17 -1.40
N PHE A 428 -5.72 29.00 -0.11
CA PHE A 428 -6.98 28.39 0.33
C PHE A 428 -7.67 29.31 1.35
N PRO A 429 -8.49 30.26 0.89
CA PRO A 429 -9.24 31.16 1.77
C PRO A 429 -10.16 30.40 2.75
N ASN A 430 -10.54 29.17 2.40
CA ASN A 430 -11.30 28.21 3.21
C ASN A 430 -10.42 27.00 3.53
N ALA A 431 -9.38 27.16 4.34
CA ALA A 431 -8.54 26.03 4.75
C ALA A 431 -9.41 24.87 5.28
N PRO A 432 -9.22 23.63 4.80
CA PRO A 432 -10.06 22.51 5.21
C PRO A 432 -9.90 22.32 6.72
N ASN A 433 -10.99 22.51 7.47
CA ASN A 433 -10.96 22.20 8.90
C ASN A 433 -10.83 20.65 9.07
N PRO A 434 -10.52 20.15 10.27
CA PRO A 434 -10.48 18.71 10.53
C PRO A 434 -11.77 17.96 10.16
N ASP A 435 -12.93 18.63 10.17
CA ASP A 435 -14.21 18.05 9.75
C ASP A 435 -14.32 17.82 8.24
N PHE A 436 -13.56 18.56 7.42
CA PHE A 436 -13.52 18.34 5.97
C PHE A 436 -12.91 16.98 5.63
N ALA A 437 -11.83 16.59 6.32
CA ALA A 437 -11.27 15.25 6.21
C ALA A 437 -12.32 14.18 6.57
N ASN A 438 -13.06 14.38 7.67
CA ASN A 438 -14.14 13.50 8.11
C ASN A 438 -15.29 13.42 7.09
N GLN A 439 -15.60 14.51 6.39
CA GLN A 439 -16.58 14.49 5.30
C GLN A 439 -16.11 13.61 4.14
N VAL A 440 -14.87 13.80 3.67
CA VAL A 440 -14.31 12.98 2.57
C VAL A 440 -14.25 11.50 2.95
N ILE A 441 -13.86 11.18 4.19
CA ILE A 441 -13.88 9.82 4.73
C ILE A 441 -15.30 9.23 4.65
N ARG A 442 -16.33 9.96 5.13
CA ARG A 442 -17.71 9.49 5.07
C ARG A 442 -18.18 9.23 3.64
N GLU A 443 -17.91 10.16 2.72
CA GLU A 443 -18.29 10.01 1.31
C GLU A 443 -17.63 8.77 0.66
N ILE A 444 -16.36 8.47 1.01
CA ILE A 444 -15.65 7.25 0.56
C ILE A 444 -16.29 5.99 1.15
N GLU A 445 -16.58 5.98 2.45
CA GLU A 445 -17.09 4.78 3.14
C GLU A 445 -18.56 4.47 2.80
N GLU A 446 -19.35 5.48 2.40
CA GLU A 446 -20.75 5.32 1.94
C GLU A 446 -20.86 4.66 0.57
N HIS A 447 -19.80 4.66 -0.24
CA HIS A 447 -19.82 4.14 -1.60
C HIS A 447 -18.79 3.01 -1.79
N ASP A 448 -19.25 1.77 -1.82
CA ASP A 448 -18.40 0.57 -1.92
C ASP A 448 -17.34 0.66 -3.02
N HIS A 449 -17.71 1.14 -4.21
CA HIS A 449 -16.77 1.23 -5.34
C HIS A 449 -15.73 2.34 -5.19
N VAL A 450 -16.08 3.46 -4.53
CA VAL A 450 -15.11 4.51 -4.19
C VAL A 450 -14.13 3.99 -3.15
N ARG A 451 -14.62 3.24 -2.14
CA ARG A 451 -13.78 2.57 -1.15
C ARG A 451 -12.83 1.54 -1.77
N GLU A 452 -13.31 0.71 -2.69
CA GLU A 452 -12.51 -0.27 -3.45
C GLU A 452 -11.40 0.42 -4.29
N MET A 453 -11.68 1.61 -4.81
CA MET A 453 -10.71 2.41 -5.55
C MET A 453 -9.69 3.07 -4.61
N ALA A 454 -10.14 3.55 -3.44
CA ALA A 454 -9.38 4.34 -2.45
C ALA A 454 -8.42 3.51 -1.58
N VAL A 455 -7.91 2.40 -2.10
CA VAL A 455 -7.07 1.45 -1.35
C VAL A 455 -5.56 1.77 -1.41
N ASN A 456 -5.15 2.77 -2.20
CA ASN A 456 -3.76 3.20 -2.27
C ASN A 456 -3.61 4.72 -2.09
N PRO A 457 -2.46 5.20 -1.56
CA PRO A 457 -2.26 6.63 -1.26
C PRO A 457 -2.40 7.54 -2.47
N ASN A 458 -2.04 7.06 -3.66
CA ASN A 458 -2.09 7.87 -4.88
C ASN A 458 -3.53 8.22 -5.27
N ILE A 459 -4.44 7.24 -5.34
CA ILE A 459 -5.86 7.48 -5.61
C ILE A 459 -6.45 8.37 -4.51
N LEU A 460 -6.12 8.09 -3.24
CA LEU A 460 -6.63 8.87 -2.12
C LEU A 460 -6.22 10.34 -2.20
N THR A 461 -4.99 10.62 -2.65
CA THR A 461 -4.51 11.98 -2.94
C THR A 461 -5.35 12.64 -4.04
N LEU A 462 -5.64 11.92 -5.13
CA LEU A 462 -6.43 12.45 -6.24
C LEU A 462 -7.89 12.72 -5.83
N LEU A 463 -8.49 11.85 -5.02
CA LEU A 463 -9.83 12.06 -4.45
C LEU A 463 -9.84 13.29 -3.52
N ALA A 464 -8.81 13.45 -2.70
CA ALA A 464 -8.67 14.62 -1.84
C ALA A 464 -8.56 15.91 -2.67
N VAL A 465 -7.81 15.90 -3.78
CA VAL A 465 -7.71 17.04 -4.72
C VAL A 465 -9.06 17.36 -5.37
N ILE A 466 -9.83 16.36 -5.80
CA ILE A 466 -11.19 16.54 -6.34
C ILE A 466 -12.09 17.23 -5.32
N ARG A 467 -12.13 16.71 -4.09
CA ARG A 467 -13.02 17.23 -3.05
C ARG A 467 -12.60 18.61 -2.59
N LEU A 468 -11.31 18.88 -2.49
CA LEU A 468 -10.76 20.21 -2.20
C LEU A 468 -11.17 21.28 -3.22
N ASN A 469 -11.51 20.88 -4.45
CA ASN A 469 -12.00 21.76 -5.52
C ASN A 469 -13.53 21.69 -5.71
N ASP A 470 -14.27 21.28 -4.67
CA ASP A 470 -15.73 21.18 -4.63
C ASP A 470 -16.35 20.37 -5.78
N LYS A 471 -15.60 19.40 -6.32
CA LYS A 471 -16.10 18.49 -7.36
C LYS A 471 -16.79 17.26 -6.73
N PRO A 472 -17.80 16.69 -7.40
CA PRO A 472 -18.47 15.48 -6.92
C PRO A 472 -17.48 14.30 -6.84
N MET A 473 -17.73 13.37 -5.91
CA MET A 473 -16.90 12.18 -5.75
C MET A 473 -16.98 11.31 -7.01
N PRO A 474 -15.86 11.02 -7.69
CA PRO A 474 -15.85 10.15 -8.84
C PRO A 474 -16.02 8.70 -8.40
N HIS A 475 -16.84 7.95 -9.13
CA HIS A 475 -17.09 6.55 -8.81
C HIS A 475 -16.15 5.59 -9.54
N MET A 476 -15.37 6.04 -10.54
CA MET A 476 -14.42 5.20 -11.28
C MET A 476 -13.06 5.85 -11.50
N ARG A 477 -12.03 5.04 -11.73
CA ARG A 477 -10.67 5.51 -12.02
C ARG A 477 -10.58 6.39 -13.28
N ALA A 478 -11.22 5.99 -14.38
CA ALA A 478 -11.23 6.79 -15.60
C ALA A 478 -11.90 8.15 -15.38
N GLN A 479 -13.02 8.19 -14.65
CA GLN A 479 -13.67 9.43 -14.26
C GLN A 479 -12.77 10.29 -13.36
N LEU A 480 -12.14 9.71 -12.34
CA LEU A 480 -11.21 10.40 -11.45
C LEU A 480 -10.08 11.07 -12.23
N TYR A 481 -9.41 10.33 -13.12
CA TYR A 481 -8.33 10.89 -13.93
C TYR A 481 -8.82 11.96 -14.90
N ARG A 482 -10.01 11.80 -15.48
CA ARG A 482 -10.65 12.83 -16.32
C ARG A 482 -10.92 14.11 -15.54
N ASP A 483 -11.50 13.97 -14.36
CA ASP A 483 -11.94 15.10 -13.54
C ASP A 483 -10.74 15.86 -12.98
N VAL A 484 -9.69 15.15 -12.53
CA VAL A 484 -8.42 15.77 -12.13
C VAL A 484 -7.73 16.45 -13.31
N PHE A 485 -7.69 15.81 -14.49
CA PHE A 485 -7.13 16.43 -15.68
C PHE A 485 -7.90 17.70 -16.09
N ASN A 486 -9.23 17.68 -15.97
CA ASN A 486 -10.07 18.85 -16.21
C ASN A 486 -9.79 19.98 -15.22
N LEU A 487 -9.55 19.66 -13.94
CA LEU A 487 -9.13 20.65 -12.95
C LEU A 487 -7.80 21.31 -13.35
N PHE A 488 -6.80 20.52 -13.75
CA PHE A 488 -5.51 21.06 -14.18
C PHE A 488 -5.61 21.99 -15.39
N LEU A 489 -6.56 21.75 -16.29
CA LEU A 489 -6.81 22.64 -17.44
C LEU A 489 -7.64 23.89 -17.07
N GLN A 490 -8.41 23.84 -15.98
CA GLN A 490 -9.26 24.93 -15.51
C GLN A 490 -8.51 25.92 -14.62
N ASN A 491 -7.40 25.52 -13.99
CA ASN A 491 -6.57 26.41 -13.19
C ASN A 491 -6.11 27.62 -14.03
N LYS A 492 -6.75 28.76 -13.75
CA LYS A 492 -6.30 30.09 -14.16
C LYS A 492 -5.47 30.60 -12.99
N ASP A 493 -4.18 30.82 -13.22
CA ASP A 493 -3.40 31.61 -12.27
C ASP A 493 -3.96 33.05 -12.34
N GLU A 494 -4.82 33.45 -11.40
CA GLU A 494 -5.39 34.80 -11.35
C GLU A 494 -4.33 35.88 -11.03
N ASP A 495 -3.15 35.48 -10.54
CA ASP A 495 -2.09 36.39 -10.03
C ASP A 495 -0.79 36.44 -10.86
N ARG A 496 -0.79 35.94 -12.11
CA ARG A 496 0.40 36.02 -12.98
C ARG A 496 0.23 37.04 -14.10
N ASP A 497 0.64 38.28 -13.82
CA ASP A 497 0.93 39.41 -14.74
C ASP A 497 1.98 39.09 -15.84
N THR A 498 2.17 37.83 -16.22
CA THR A 498 2.98 37.44 -17.38
C THR A 498 2.09 37.44 -18.62
N LEU A 499 2.16 38.54 -19.35
CA LEU A 499 1.57 38.92 -20.66
C LEU A 499 1.63 37.89 -21.81
N PHE A 500 1.88 36.59 -21.57
CA PHE A 500 2.09 35.59 -22.62
C PHE A 500 1.43 34.21 -22.38
N LEU A 501 0.86 33.93 -21.20
CA LEU A 501 0.35 32.58 -20.84
C LEU A 501 -1.15 32.33 -21.12
N GLU A 502 -1.88 33.32 -21.67
CA GLU A 502 -3.36 33.28 -21.78
C GLU A 502 -3.93 32.57 -23.03
N ASP A 503 -3.10 32.25 -24.02
CA ASP A 503 -3.61 32.19 -25.39
C ASP A 503 -3.85 30.79 -26.00
N TRP A 504 -3.50 29.70 -25.32
CA TRP A 504 -3.74 28.35 -25.87
C TRP A 504 -5.19 27.91 -25.70
N GLN A 505 -5.84 27.54 -26.80
CA GLN A 505 -7.13 26.87 -26.75
C GLN A 505 -7.04 25.58 -25.92
N GLN A 506 -8.01 25.33 -25.05
CA GLN A 506 -8.04 24.12 -24.21
C GLN A 506 -7.98 22.82 -25.02
N THR A 507 -8.51 22.83 -26.25
CA THR A 507 -8.44 21.71 -27.19
C THR A 507 -7.00 21.36 -27.56
N VAL A 508 -6.16 22.35 -27.84
CA VAL A 508 -4.74 22.16 -28.18
C VAL A 508 -3.98 21.55 -27.01
N LEU A 509 -4.22 22.04 -25.78
CA LEU A 509 -3.60 21.47 -24.57
C LEU A 509 -4.04 20.02 -24.35
N ARG A 510 -5.34 19.74 -24.51
CA ARG A 510 -5.88 18.38 -24.39
C ARG A 510 -5.25 17.42 -25.39
N ASP A 511 -5.24 17.81 -26.66
CA ASP A 511 -4.73 16.97 -27.73
C ASP A 511 -3.20 16.77 -27.61
N SER A 512 -2.47 17.82 -27.23
CA SER A 512 -1.02 17.74 -27.01
C SER A 512 -0.67 16.81 -25.86
N VAL A 513 -1.39 16.87 -24.73
CA VAL A 513 -1.16 15.96 -23.59
C VAL A 513 -1.49 14.51 -23.96
N ARG A 514 -2.62 14.29 -24.64
CA ARG A 514 -3.03 12.97 -25.11
C ARG A 514 -1.95 12.35 -25.99
N ASP A 515 -1.53 13.08 -27.02
CA ASP A 515 -0.57 12.57 -28.00
C ASP A 515 0.82 12.42 -27.40
N LEU A 516 1.24 13.36 -26.55
CA LEU A 516 2.46 13.23 -25.76
C LEU A 516 2.42 11.96 -24.89
N ALA A 517 1.35 11.73 -24.15
CA ALA A 517 1.22 10.55 -23.30
C ALA A 517 1.25 9.25 -24.10
N GLY A 518 0.53 9.18 -25.23
CA GLY A 518 0.49 8.03 -26.12
C GLY A 518 1.84 7.71 -26.77
N GLU A 519 2.54 8.72 -27.27
CA GLU A 519 3.87 8.57 -27.86
C GLU A 519 4.92 8.26 -26.79
N CYS A 520 4.91 8.94 -25.64
CA CYS A 520 5.77 8.59 -24.50
C CYS A 520 5.55 7.15 -24.06
N HIS A 521 4.31 6.69 -23.96
CA HIS A 521 3.96 5.31 -23.61
C HIS A 521 4.48 4.31 -24.65
N THR A 522 4.41 4.67 -25.93
CA THR A 522 4.94 3.88 -27.04
C THR A 522 6.47 3.85 -27.08
N LEU A 523 7.12 5.00 -26.92
CA LEU A 523 8.58 5.19 -26.95
C LEU A 523 9.28 4.52 -25.79
N SER A 524 8.66 4.56 -24.60
CA SER A 524 9.08 3.79 -23.41
C SER A 524 9.29 2.30 -23.71
N LYS A 525 8.73 1.81 -24.83
CA LYS A 525 8.78 0.41 -25.26
C LYS A 525 9.46 0.18 -26.62
N LYS A 526 9.59 1.20 -27.49
CA LYS A 526 10.30 1.09 -28.79
C LYS A 526 11.82 1.18 -28.70
N GLN A 527 12.39 1.86 -27.71
CA GLN A 527 13.87 1.98 -27.55
C GLN A 527 14.56 0.70 -27.02
N GLY A 528 13.92 -0.48 -27.13
CA GLY A 528 14.53 -1.79 -26.87
C GLY A 528 13.56 -2.96 -27.08
N ASN A 529 13.53 -3.51 -28.29
CA ASN A 529 12.66 -4.57 -28.86
C ASN A 529 12.50 -5.85 -27.98
N PRO A 530 11.51 -6.75 -28.23
CA PRO A 530 10.15 -6.79 -27.71
C PRO A 530 9.93 -7.98 -26.74
N SER A 531 9.65 -7.75 -25.45
CA SER A 531 8.80 -8.65 -24.63
C SER A 531 8.62 -8.13 -23.18
N ARG A 532 7.43 -7.57 -22.98
CA ARG A 532 6.58 -7.45 -21.76
C ARG A 532 7.08 -6.64 -20.52
N ASN A 533 6.30 -5.56 -20.30
CA ASN A 533 5.83 -4.89 -19.07
C ASN A 533 6.67 -3.79 -18.36
N GLN A 534 5.91 -2.84 -17.77
CA GLN A 534 6.07 -1.37 -17.70
C GLN A 534 6.58 -0.78 -16.36
N GLY A 535 7.12 0.45 -16.48
CA GLY A 535 7.10 1.52 -15.48
C GLY A 535 7.88 2.75 -16.01
N CYS A 536 7.69 3.93 -15.42
CA CYS A 536 7.96 5.28 -15.95
C CYS A 536 9.33 5.50 -16.61
N VAL A 537 9.35 6.11 -17.80
CA VAL A 537 10.59 6.50 -18.51
C VAL A 537 10.76 8.01 -18.37
N LEU A 538 11.95 8.45 -17.97
CA LEU A 538 12.34 9.86 -18.04
C LEU A 538 12.61 10.19 -19.51
N PHE A 539 12.00 11.25 -20.03
CA PHE A 539 12.20 11.70 -21.41
C PHE A 539 13.08 12.94 -21.41
N THR A 540 14.02 13.02 -22.34
CA THR A 540 14.75 14.27 -22.55
C THR A 540 13.81 15.36 -23.07
N GLU A 541 14.08 16.61 -22.71
CA GLU A 541 13.35 17.78 -23.23
C GLU A 541 13.28 17.78 -24.76
N ALA A 542 14.38 17.41 -25.43
CA ALA A 542 14.43 17.26 -26.89
C ALA A 542 13.44 16.20 -27.42
N THR A 543 13.28 15.07 -26.73
CA THR A 543 12.32 14.02 -27.11
C THR A 543 10.89 14.52 -26.98
N VAL A 544 10.57 15.20 -25.87
CA VAL A 544 9.25 15.77 -25.63
C VAL A 544 8.91 16.83 -26.67
N ILE A 545 9.83 17.76 -26.94
CA ILE A 545 9.67 18.78 -27.98
C ILE A 545 9.45 18.14 -29.35
N GLN A 546 10.19 17.09 -29.69
CA GLN A 546 10.02 16.40 -30.98
C GLN A 546 8.63 15.76 -31.11
N ILE A 547 8.07 15.19 -30.05
CA ILE A 547 6.71 14.63 -30.06
C ILE A 547 5.68 15.75 -30.24
N LEU A 548 5.81 16.83 -29.45
CA LEU A 548 4.93 18.00 -29.56
C LEU A 548 5.01 18.62 -30.97
N ARG A 549 6.19 18.63 -31.59
CA ARG A 549 6.40 19.09 -32.96
C ARG A 549 5.63 18.25 -33.98
N THR A 550 5.68 16.93 -33.88
CA THR A 550 4.92 16.06 -34.80
C THR A 550 3.42 16.27 -34.65
N HIS A 551 2.91 16.45 -33.43
CA HIS A 551 1.51 16.81 -33.20
C HIS A 551 1.17 18.18 -33.84
N TRP A 552 2.04 19.16 -33.64
CA TRP A 552 1.95 20.51 -34.17
C TRP A 552 1.83 20.55 -35.69
N GLU A 553 2.69 19.82 -36.40
CA GLU A 553 2.70 19.73 -37.86
C GLU A 553 1.37 19.18 -38.42
N GLN A 554 0.73 18.25 -37.70
CA GLN A 554 -0.49 17.58 -38.14
C GLN A 554 -1.77 18.39 -37.90
N HIS A 555 -1.81 19.21 -36.85
CA HIS A 555 -3.04 19.89 -36.41
C HIS A 555 -2.96 21.42 -36.50
N ARG A 556 -1.76 21.96 -36.80
CA ARG A 556 -1.37 23.38 -36.90
C ARG A 556 -2.39 24.35 -36.26
N PRO A 557 -2.44 24.41 -34.93
CA PRO A 557 -3.35 25.32 -34.24
C PRO A 557 -3.01 26.78 -34.57
N GLN A 558 -4.00 27.67 -34.49
CA GLN A 558 -3.74 29.11 -34.56
C GLN A 558 -2.82 29.48 -33.40
N THR A 559 -1.61 29.98 -33.69
CA THR A 559 -0.68 30.38 -32.65
C THR A 559 -1.24 31.58 -31.90
N PRO A 560 -1.13 31.60 -30.56
CA PRO A 560 -1.26 32.81 -29.74
C PRO A 560 -0.65 34.07 -30.35
N ASN A 561 0.58 33.90 -30.83
CA ASN A 561 1.37 34.93 -31.46
C ASN A 561 1.66 34.52 -32.91
N PRO A 562 1.05 35.18 -33.91
CA PRO A 562 1.27 34.86 -35.33
C PRO A 562 2.70 35.16 -35.81
N THR A 563 3.53 35.82 -34.98
CA THR A 563 4.94 36.14 -35.29
C THR A 563 5.97 35.25 -34.58
N ALA A 564 5.54 34.37 -33.67
CA ALA A 564 6.46 33.46 -32.97
C ALA A 564 6.97 32.35 -33.90
N THR A 565 8.25 31.99 -33.76
CA THR A 565 8.79 30.82 -34.46
C THR A 565 8.19 29.52 -33.90
N GLU A 566 8.23 28.44 -34.67
CA GLU A 566 7.73 27.13 -34.24
C GLU A 566 8.39 26.66 -32.93
N ASP A 567 9.71 26.78 -32.81
CA ASP A 567 10.44 26.42 -31.60
C ASP A 567 10.04 27.27 -30.39
N GLN A 568 9.77 28.57 -30.59
CA GLN A 568 9.26 29.43 -29.53
C GLN A 568 7.86 28.99 -29.07
N ALA A 569 6.99 28.62 -30.02
CA ALA A 569 5.65 28.14 -29.71
C ALA A 569 5.66 26.78 -28.97
N LEU A 570 6.52 25.84 -29.40
CA LEU A 570 6.66 24.52 -28.76
C LEU A 570 7.28 24.61 -27.36
N ASN A 571 8.31 25.44 -27.17
CA ASN A 571 8.87 25.70 -25.85
C ASN A 571 7.84 26.36 -24.92
N HIS A 572 7.03 27.27 -25.47
CA HIS A 572 5.95 27.89 -24.71
C HIS A 572 4.86 26.87 -24.31
N LEU A 573 4.46 25.98 -25.22
CA LEU A 573 3.55 24.88 -24.93
C LEU A 573 4.11 23.95 -23.85
N LEU A 574 5.39 23.57 -23.93
CA LEU A 574 6.05 22.77 -22.91
C LEU A 574 6.03 23.47 -21.54
N GLN A 575 6.37 24.76 -21.48
CA GLN A 575 6.29 25.56 -20.25
C GLN A 575 4.86 25.60 -19.70
N CYS A 576 3.84 25.66 -20.55
CA CYS A 576 2.44 25.58 -20.11
C CYS A 576 2.13 24.22 -19.46
N LEU A 577 2.56 23.10 -20.07
CA LEU A 577 2.35 21.75 -19.54
C LEU A 577 3.09 21.52 -18.21
N GLU A 578 4.25 22.15 -18.03
CA GLU A 578 5.06 22.07 -16.80
C GLU A 578 4.55 22.99 -15.67
N LEU A 579 4.31 24.26 -15.99
CA LEU A 579 4.11 25.32 -14.98
C LEU A 579 2.63 25.55 -14.66
N ARG A 580 1.74 25.47 -15.65
CA ARG A 580 0.31 25.77 -15.49
C ARG A 580 -0.50 24.50 -15.21
N VAL A 581 -0.28 23.46 -16.03
CA VAL A 581 -1.06 22.22 -15.92
C VAL A 581 -0.44 21.25 -14.91
N GLY A 582 0.87 21.36 -14.63
CA GLY A 582 1.56 20.52 -13.64
C GLY A 582 1.60 19.03 -13.99
N ILE A 583 1.36 18.68 -15.26
CA ILE A 583 1.32 17.32 -15.76
C ILE A 583 2.72 16.77 -15.99
N LEU A 584 3.67 17.63 -16.30
CA LEU A 584 5.08 17.27 -16.45
C LEU A 584 5.89 17.79 -15.26
N LEU A 585 6.74 16.92 -14.72
CA LEU A 585 7.72 17.25 -13.71
C LEU A 585 9.10 17.30 -14.36
N ARG A 586 9.78 18.44 -14.18
CA ARG A 586 11.15 18.68 -14.58
C ARG A 586 12.12 18.16 -13.52
N ARG A 587 13.20 17.52 -13.96
CA ARG A 587 14.33 17.07 -13.13
C ARG A 587 15.62 17.41 -13.87
N ASP A 588 16.61 17.93 -13.15
CA ASP A 588 17.96 18.11 -13.68
C ASP A 588 18.56 16.73 -13.99
N GLY A 589 19.06 16.57 -15.21
CA GLY A 589 19.74 15.35 -15.66
C GLY A 589 21.16 15.24 -15.10
N ASP A 590 21.81 14.12 -15.40
CA ASP A 590 23.15 13.81 -14.89
C ASP A 590 24.23 14.73 -15.50
N HIS A 591 23.96 15.32 -16.67
CA HIS A 591 24.85 16.27 -17.33
C HIS A 591 24.43 17.73 -17.10
N PRO A 592 25.40 18.65 -16.90
CA PRO A 592 25.09 20.08 -16.88
C PRO A 592 24.43 20.47 -18.21
N ASN A 593 23.22 21.03 -18.13
CA ASN A 593 22.31 21.38 -19.24
C ASN A 593 21.42 20.26 -19.80
N GLU A 594 21.38 19.09 -19.18
CA GLU A 594 20.39 18.06 -19.53
C GLU A 594 19.13 18.21 -18.67
N THR A 595 17.97 18.36 -19.31
CA THR A 595 16.67 18.40 -18.65
C THR A 595 15.90 17.11 -18.92
N LEU A 596 15.49 16.43 -17.85
CA LEU A 596 14.63 15.25 -17.92
C LEU A 596 13.20 15.59 -17.48
N LEU A 597 12.23 15.02 -18.18
CA LEU A 597 10.80 15.23 -17.97
C LEU A 597 10.10 13.89 -17.73
N ARG A 598 9.14 13.89 -16.81
CA ARG A 598 8.23 12.76 -16.61
C ARG A 598 6.81 13.24 -16.33
N PHE A 599 5.84 12.36 -16.54
CA PHE A 599 4.49 12.60 -16.08
C PHE A 599 4.43 12.64 -14.55
N SER A 600 3.64 13.57 -14.03
CA SER A 600 3.46 13.83 -12.62
C SER A 600 2.75 12.67 -11.89
N HIS A 601 1.86 11.96 -12.61
CA HIS A 601 1.25 10.71 -12.19
C HIS A 601 1.23 9.70 -13.33
N HIS A 602 1.76 8.49 -13.08
CA HIS A 602 1.73 7.40 -14.05
C HIS A 602 0.31 7.00 -14.47
N GLY A 603 -0.65 6.97 -13.52
CA GLY A 603 -2.05 6.66 -13.83
C GLY A 603 -2.70 7.68 -14.77
N HIS A 604 -2.33 8.96 -14.68
CA HIS A 604 -2.77 9.99 -15.62
C HIS A 604 -2.13 9.79 -17.00
N GLN A 605 -0.84 9.45 -17.07
CA GLN A 605 -0.19 9.09 -18.33
C GLN A 605 -0.91 7.91 -19.00
N GLU A 606 -1.24 6.86 -18.23
CA GLU A 606 -1.96 5.68 -18.74
C GLU A 606 -3.37 6.03 -19.22
N TYR A 607 -4.10 6.88 -18.48
CA TYR A 607 -5.40 7.38 -18.89
C TYR A 607 -5.33 8.16 -20.22
N GLN A 608 -4.39 9.10 -20.33
CA GLN A 608 -4.19 9.91 -21.54
C GLN A 608 -3.69 9.06 -22.73
N ALA A 609 -2.84 8.06 -22.47
CA ALA A 609 -2.46 7.07 -23.48
C ALA A 609 -3.68 6.23 -23.93
N GLY A 610 -4.64 5.96 -23.04
CA GLY A 610 -5.93 5.35 -23.40
C GLY A 610 -6.74 6.24 -24.34
N LEU A 611 -6.85 7.54 -24.04
CA LEU A 611 -7.48 8.52 -24.92
C LEU A 611 -6.78 8.61 -26.30
N TYR A 612 -5.45 8.49 -26.33
CA TYR A 612 -4.68 8.42 -27.57
C TYR A 612 -5.07 7.22 -28.43
N LEU A 613 -5.29 6.03 -27.84
CA LEU A 613 -5.77 4.86 -28.59
C LEU A 613 -7.15 5.10 -29.20
N ILE A 614 -8.07 5.73 -28.44
CA ILE A 614 -9.40 6.09 -28.95
C ILE A 614 -9.26 7.03 -30.15
N HIS A 615 -8.36 8.02 -30.06
CA HIS A 615 -8.09 8.97 -31.12
C HIS A 615 -7.49 8.30 -32.38
N LEU A 616 -6.48 7.44 -32.23
CA LEU A 616 -5.85 6.71 -33.33
C LEU A 616 -6.84 5.85 -34.11
N ILE A 617 -7.75 5.16 -33.40
CA ILE A 617 -8.80 4.39 -34.06
C ILE A 617 -9.71 5.33 -34.85
N HIS A 618 -10.12 6.45 -34.25
CA HIS A 618 -11.02 7.39 -34.90
C HIS A 618 -10.45 7.93 -36.22
N GLN A 619 -9.17 8.30 -36.25
CA GLN A 619 -8.49 8.74 -37.47
C GLN A 619 -8.47 7.64 -38.56
N LYS A 620 -8.27 6.36 -38.17
CA LYS A 620 -8.18 5.22 -39.11
C LYS A 620 -9.55 4.71 -39.61
N GLU A 621 -10.64 5.07 -38.94
CA GLU A 621 -12.03 4.73 -39.30
C GLU A 621 -12.65 5.67 -40.36
N LEU A 622 -11.99 6.79 -40.69
CA LEU A 622 -12.43 7.78 -41.69
C LEU A 622 -12.19 7.39 -43.17
N GLY A 623 -11.80 6.13 -43.45
CA GLY A 623 -11.63 5.62 -44.82
C GLY A 623 -12.73 4.64 -45.24
N GLU A 624 -13.33 4.85 -46.40
CA GLU A 624 -14.42 4.05 -46.99
C GLU A 624 -13.97 2.60 -47.35
N HIS A 625 -14.05 1.63 -46.42
CA HIS A 625 -14.10 0.15 -46.61
C HIS A 625 -14.07 -0.55 -45.22
N PRO A 626 -14.55 -1.81 -45.05
CA PRO A 626 -15.40 -2.18 -43.90
C PRO A 626 -14.73 -1.96 -42.53
N LYS A 627 -15.30 -1.01 -41.78
CA LYS A 627 -14.81 -0.46 -40.50
C LYS A 627 -14.48 -1.55 -39.45
N GLN A 628 -15.23 -2.65 -39.44
CA GLN A 628 -15.07 -3.76 -38.48
C GLN A 628 -13.69 -4.44 -38.54
N ASN A 629 -13.16 -4.72 -39.74
CA ASN A 629 -11.92 -5.50 -39.89
C ASN A 629 -10.67 -4.70 -39.47
N ARG A 630 -10.70 -3.37 -39.58
CA ARG A 630 -9.63 -2.49 -39.10
C ARG A 630 -9.63 -2.41 -37.59
N LEU A 631 -10.80 -2.25 -36.98
CA LEU A 631 -10.96 -2.20 -35.52
C LEU A 631 -10.50 -3.51 -34.87
N ASN A 632 -10.94 -4.66 -35.39
CA ASN A 632 -10.51 -5.98 -34.89
C ASN A 632 -8.98 -6.12 -34.91
N ARG A 633 -8.35 -5.74 -36.03
CA ARG A 633 -6.89 -5.80 -36.17
C ARG A 633 -6.20 -4.87 -35.19
N PHE A 634 -6.68 -3.64 -35.05
CA PHE A 634 -6.14 -2.68 -34.09
C PHE A 634 -6.23 -3.25 -32.67
N LEU A 635 -7.42 -3.64 -32.21
CA LEU A 635 -7.61 -4.12 -30.86
C LEU A 635 -6.78 -5.38 -30.58
N ARG A 636 -6.64 -6.30 -31.54
CA ARG A 636 -5.72 -7.43 -31.44
C ARG A 636 -4.27 -6.97 -31.21
N ASP A 637 -3.78 -6.06 -32.04
CA ASP A 637 -2.39 -5.65 -32.03
C ASP A 637 -2.04 -4.96 -30.69
N TYR A 638 -2.97 -4.24 -30.06
CA TYR A 638 -2.77 -3.61 -28.76
C TYR A 638 -3.09 -4.53 -27.55
N THR A 639 -4.15 -5.34 -27.59
CA THR A 639 -4.53 -6.21 -26.46
C THR A 639 -3.57 -7.37 -26.23
N THR A 640 -2.81 -7.78 -27.24
CA THR A 640 -1.72 -8.77 -27.10
C THR A 640 -0.46 -8.18 -26.44
N GLN A 641 -0.40 -6.85 -26.31
CA GLN A 641 0.67 -6.13 -25.64
C GLN A 641 0.23 -5.82 -24.21
N ASP A 642 0.73 -6.59 -23.25
CA ASP A 642 0.40 -6.45 -21.82
C ASP A 642 0.56 -5.00 -21.29
N TRP A 643 1.45 -4.18 -21.86
CA TRP A 643 1.62 -2.77 -21.47
C TRP A 643 0.55 -1.82 -22.00
N TRP A 644 -0.39 -2.28 -22.80
CA TRP A 644 -1.58 -1.51 -23.14
C TRP A 644 -2.78 -1.93 -22.30
N HIS A 645 -2.65 -2.91 -21.40
CA HIS A 645 -3.74 -3.39 -20.55
C HIS A 645 -4.43 -2.26 -19.78
N GLU A 646 -3.68 -1.53 -18.96
CA GLU A 646 -4.24 -0.45 -18.14
C GLU A 646 -4.79 0.71 -18.99
N PRO A 647 -4.05 1.26 -19.98
CA PRO A 647 -4.63 2.27 -20.88
C PRO A 647 -5.88 1.80 -21.64
N LEU A 648 -5.94 0.53 -22.09
CA LEU A 648 -7.10 -0.02 -22.80
C LEU A 648 -8.30 -0.19 -21.87
N LEU A 649 -8.08 -0.65 -20.63
CA LEU A 649 -9.14 -0.75 -19.63
C LEU A 649 -9.71 0.64 -19.32
N LEU A 650 -8.85 1.64 -19.11
CA LEU A 650 -9.24 3.04 -18.91
C LEU A 650 -9.93 3.63 -20.16
N ALA A 651 -9.49 3.26 -21.37
CA ALA A 651 -10.13 3.69 -22.61
C ALA A 651 -11.53 3.08 -22.79
N LEU A 652 -11.70 1.79 -22.52
CA LEU A 652 -12.98 1.10 -22.62
C LEU A 652 -13.99 1.66 -21.61
N THR A 653 -13.57 1.87 -20.36
CA THR A 653 -14.43 2.47 -19.33
C THR A 653 -14.75 3.93 -19.65
N GLU A 654 -13.79 4.72 -20.13
CA GLU A 654 -14.04 6.08 -20.61
C GLU A 654 -15.07 6.13 -21.75
N LEU A 655 -14.94 5.24 -22.75
CA LEU A 655 -15.91 5.12 -23.84
C LEU A 655 -17.29 4.73 -23.31
N GLY A 656 -17.37 3.83 -22.34
CA GLY A 656 -18.63 3.42 -21.71
C GLY A 656 -19.39 4.61 -21.11
N CYS A 657 -18.66 5.55 -20.49
CA CYS A 657 -19.25 6.75 -19.91
C CYS A 657 -19.60 7.83 -20.95
N THR A 658 -18.71 8.07 -21.92
CA THR A 658 -18.78 9.28 -22.77
C THR A 658 -19.33 9.02 -24.17
N ASN A 659 -19.24 7.79 -24.65
CA ASN A 659 -19.68 7.41 -25.99
C ASN A 659 -20.16 5.95 -26.05
N PRO A 660 -21.36 5.65 -25.52
CA PRO A 660 -21.89 4.28 -25.45
C PRO A 660 -21.95 3.56 -26.80
N GLY A 661 -22.17 4.30 -27.90
CA GLY A 661 -22.18 3.73 -29.25
C GLY A 661 -20.81 3.20 -29.69
N ARG A 662 -19.73 3.95 -29.42
CA ARG A 662 -18.35 3.48 -29.70
C ARG A 662 -17.92 2.40 -28.73
N PHE A 663 -18.30 2.51 -27.46
CA PHE A 663 -18.07 1.45 -26.48
C PHE A 663 -18.66 0.12 -26.96
N LYS A 664 -19.93 0.13 -27.40
CA LYS A 664 -20.59 -1.05 -27.97
C LYS A 664 -19.84 -1.59 -29.19
N LEU A 665 -19.37 -0.73 -30.09
CA LEU A 665 -18.61 -1.15 -31.27
C LEU A 665 -17.30 -1.89 -30.90
N TRP A 666 -16.55 -1.38 -29.93
CA TRP A 666 -15.33 -2.03 -29.44
C TRP A 666 -15.64 -3.34 -28.73
N LEU A 667 -16.71 -3.36 -27.94
CA LEU A 667 -17.14 -4.54 -27.23
C LEU A 667 -17.57 -5.64 -28.20
N ASP A 668 -18.37 -5.33 -29.21
CA ASP A 668 -18.79 -6.27 -30.25
C ASP A 668 -17.56 -6.84 -30.99
N ALA A 669 -16.58 -5.98 -31.30
CA ALA A 669 -15.33 -6.39 -31.95
C ALA A 669 -14.48 -7.36 -31.10
N LEU A 670 -14.44 -7.17 -29.78
CA LEU A 670 -13.70 -8.05 -28.86
C LEU A 670 -14.47 -9.34 -28.57
N LEU A 671 -15.76 -9.23 -28.26
CA LEU A 671 -16.59 -10.33 -27.78
C LEU A 671 -17.08 -11.27 -28.90
N GLN A 672 -17.06 -10.86 -30.18
CA GLN A 672 -17.41 -11.76 -31.30
C GLN A 672 -16.51 -13.01 -31.39
N HIS A 673 -15.34 -12.99 -30.74
CA HIS A 673 -14.38 -14.11 -30.73
C HIS A 673 -14.64 -15.11 -29.58
N VAL A 674 -15.64 -14.89 -28.74
CA VAL A 674 -16.01 -15.82 -27.67
C VAL A 674 -16.53 -17.13 -28.28
N GLY A 675 -15.97 -18.27 -27.83
CA GLY A 675 -16.37 -19.60 -28.31
C GLY A 675 -15.70 -20.04 -29.62
N THR A 676 -14.76 -19.25 -30.14
CA THR A 676 -13.93 -19.62 -31.29
C THR A 676 -12.77 -20.56 -30.91
N ASP A 677 -11.98 -21.00 -31.90
CA ASP A 677 -10.87 -21.95 -31.69
C ASP A 677 -9.72 -21.39 -30.83
N GLN A 678 -8.76 -22.26 -30.46
CA GLN A 678 -7.62 -21.85 -29.64
C GLN A 678 -6.73 -20.79 -30.30
N ALA A 679 -6.65 -20.75 -31.63
CA ALA A 679 -5.81 -19.77 -32.33
C ALA A 679 -6.41 -18.36 -32.19
N ALA A 680 -7.74 -18.25 -32.25
CA ALA A 680 -8.44 -16.99 -32.00
C ALA A 680 -8.28 -16.53 -30.54
N TRP A 681 -8.39 -17.42 -29.55
CA TRP A 681 -8.16 -17.06 -28.14
C TRP A 681 -6.75 -16.55 -27.85
N ARG A 682 -5.71 -17.10 -28.50
CA ARG A 682 -4.33 -16.59 -28.38
C ARG A 682 -4.21 -15.15 -28.88
N ASN A 683 -4.97 -14.78 -29.90
CA ASN A 683 -4.92 -13.46 -30.52
C ASN A 683 -5.83 -12.43 -29.82
N TYR A 684 -7.02 -12.84 -29.37
CA TYR A 684 -8.06 -11.91 -28.91
C TYR A 684 -8.47 -12.10 -27.46
N GLY A 685 -8.06 -13.18 -26.79
CA GLY A 685 -8.57 -13.52 -25.46
C GLY A 685 -8.19 -12.52 -24.36
N HIS A 686 -7.04 -11.85 -24.47
CA HIS A 686 -6.67 -10.78 -23.54
C HIS A 686 -7.62 -9.58 -23.71
N GLY A 687 -7.99 -9.27 -24.96
CA GLY A 687 -9.01 -8.26 -25.26
C GLY A 687 -10.41 -8.64 -24.75
N VAL A 688 -10.78 -9.92 -24.82
CA VAL A 688 -12.03 -10.43 -24.22
C VAL A 688 -12.02 -10.28 -22.69
N ALA A 689 -10.89 -10.55 -22.04
CA ALA A 689 -10.73 -10.34 -20.60
C ALA A 689 -10.86 -8.86 -20.22
N LEU A 690 -10.18 -7.96 -20.95
CA LEU A 690 -10.28 -6.51 -20.78
C LEU A 690 -11.71 -5.98 -20.97
N ALA A 691 -12.40 -6.42 -22.02
CA ALA A 691 -13.79 -6.09 -22.29
C ALA A 691 -14.71 -6.49 -21.12
N THR A 692 -14.48 -7.68 -20.57
CA THR A 692 -15.26 -8.20 -19.45
C THR A 692 -15.02 -7.39 -18.17
N ALA A 693 -13.77 -7.07 -17.85
CA ALA A 693 -13.39 -6.23 -16.73
C ALA A 693 -13.99 -4.81 -16.85
N ALA A 694 -13.90 -4.19 -18.03
CA ALA A 694 -14.45 -2.85 -18.27
C ALA A 694 -15.98 -2.78 -18.07
N VAL A 695 -16.72 -3.80 -18.54
CA VAL A 695 -18.18 -3.90 -18.34
C VAL A 695 -18.53 -3.96 -16.85
N ALA A 696 -17.74 -4.68 -16.06
CA ALA A 696 -17.96 -4.77 -14.63
C ALA A 696 -17.62 -3.48 -13.88
N ASP A 697 -16.52 -2.81 -14.22
CA ASP A 697 -16.19 -1.49 -13.66
C ASP A 697 -17.33 -0.49 -13.90
N LEU A 698 -17.85 -0.45 -15.14
CA LEU A 698 -18.97 0.41 -15.51
C LEU A 698 -20.24 0.08 -14.73
N THR A 699 -20.58 -1.20 -14.63
CA THR A 699 -21.81 -1.62 -13.91
C THR A 699 -21.68 -1.39 -12.41
N GLY A 700 -20.50 -1.66 -11.83
CA GLY A 700 -20.19 -1.40 -10.43
C GLY A 700 -20.28 0.08 -10.07
N ALA A 701 -19.96 0.97 -11.01
CA ALA A 701 -20.14 2.41 -10.87
C ALA A 701 -21.55 2.92 -11.19
N GLY A 702 -22.52 2.03 -11.43
CA GLY A 702 -23.90 2.39 -11.71
C GLY A 702 -24.15 2.92 -13.12
N VAL A 703 -23.21 2.75 -14.07
CA VAL A 703 -23.42 3.11 -15.46
C VAL A 703 -24.37 2.09 -16.11
N PRO A 704 -25.54 2.51 -16.63
CA PRO A 704 -26.48 1.57 -17.24
C PRO A 704 -25.93 1.04 -18.57
N LEU A 705 -25.82 -0.28 -18.68
CA LEU A 705 -25.38 -0.95 -19.90
C LEU A 705 -26.53 -1.70 -20.58
N PRO A 706 -26.55 -1.81 -21.92
CA PRO A 706 -27.55 -2.60 -22.63
C PRO A 706 -27.55 -4.07 -22.16
N PRO A 707 -28.72 -4.73 -22.00
CA PRO A 707 -28.79 -6.12 -21.54
C PRO A 707 -27.98 -7.10 -22.40
N GLU A 708 -27.89 -6.87 -23.72
CA GLU A 708 -27.07 -7.70 -24.60
C GLU A 708 -25.57 -7.64 -24.29
N VAL A 709 -25.08 -6.48 -23.83
CA VAL A 709 -23.68 -6.24 -23.44
C VAL A 709 -23.36 -7.03 -22.17
N SER A 710 -24.19 -6.90 -21.15
CA SER A 710 -24.02 -7.64 -19.89
C SER A 710 -24.11 -9.15 -20.10
N ALA A 711 -25.03 -9.60 -20.96
CA ALA A 711 -25.16 -11.01 -21.32
C ALA A 711 -23.96 -11.53 -22.12
N ALA A 712 -23.43 -10.74 -23.06
CA ALA A 712 -22.23 -11.11 -23.82
C ALA A 712 -20.99 -11.18 -22.94
N SER A 713 -20.79 -10.20 -22.05
CA SER A 713 -19.72 -10.18 -21.05
C SER A 713 -19.80 -11.40 -20.11
N SER A 714 -21.00 -11.74 -19.64
CA SER A 714 -21.23 -12.95 -18.83
C SER A 714 -20.85 -14.24 -19.56
N ARG A 715 -21.20 -14.37 -20.84
CA ARG A 715 -20.78 -15.51 -21.68
C ARG A 715 -19.27 -15.54 -21.87
N ALA A 716 -18.64 -14.37 -22.08
CA ALA A 716 -17.22 -14.21 -22.28
C ALA A 716 -16.41 -14.63 -21.05
N ALA A 717 -16.78 -14.14 -19.88
CA ALA A 717 -16.18 -14.53 -18.60
C ALA A 717 -16.29 -16.03 -18.33
N LYS A 718 -17.44 -16.63 -18.61
CA LYS A 718 -17.62 -18.09 -18.51
C LYS A 718 -16.70 -18.84 -19.47
N ALA A 719 -16.53 -18.35 -20.70
CA ALA A 719 -15.63 -18.97 -21.66
C ALA A 719 -14.16 -18.84 -21.24
N LEU A 720 -13.76 -17.68 -20.70
CA LEU A 720 -12.41 -17.41 -20.21
C LEU A 720 -11.95 -18.44 -19.19
N LEU A 721 -12.82 -18.91 -18.30
CA LEU A 721 -12.50 -19.96 -17.33
C LEU A 721 -11.83 -21.18 -17.98
N TYR A 722 -12.22 -21.56 -19.19
CA TYR A 722 -11.70 -22.75 -19.87
C TYR A 722 -10.47 -22.48 -20.76
N GLN A 723 -9.98 -21.24 -20.83
CA GLN A 723 -8.88 -20.82 -21.73
C GLN A 723 -7.51 -20.88 -21.06
N THR A 724 -7.20 -21.98 -20.39
CA THR A 724 -6.00 -22.12 -19.54
C THR A 724 -4.67 -22.09 -20.30
N ASN A 725 -4.67 -22.43 -21.59
CA ASN A 725 -3.46 -22.43 -22.43
C ASN A 725 -3.26 -21.12 -23.21
N ALA A 726 -4.31 -20.31 -23.35
CA ALA A 726 -4.26 -19.09 -24.14
C ALA A 726 -4.10 -17.84 -23.26
N ILE A 727 -4.71 -17.84 -22.07
CA ILE A 727 -4.80 -16.67 -21.20
C ILE A 727 -4.30 -17.02 -19.78
N PRO A 728 -3.35 -16.24 -19.23
CA PRO A 728 -2.86 -16.43 -17.86
C PRO A 728 -3.97 -16.41 -16.81
N ALA A 729 -3.80 -17.17 -15.71
CA ALA A 729 -4.79 -17.23 -14.64
C ALA A 729 -5.09 -15.86 -14.01
N LYS A 730 -4.11 -14.95 -13.96
CA LYS A 730 -4.27 -13.59 -13.42
C LYS A 730 -5.29 -12.76 -14.22
N ASP A 731 -5.16 -12.74 -15.55
CA ASP A 731 -6.04 -11.96 -16.42
C ASP A 731 -7.46 -12.55 -16.43
N ARG A 732 -7.56 -13.89 -16.37
CA ARG A 732 -8.84 -14.58 -16.18
C ARG A 732 -9.46 -14.25 -14.82
N ALA A 733 -8.67 -14.16 -13.76
CA ALA A 733 -9.15 -13.86 -12.41
C ALA A 733 -9.81 -12.48 -12.36
N GLU A 734 -9.14 -11.45 -12.88
CA GLU A 734 -9.65 -10.08 -12.91
C GLU A 734 -10.99 -10.00 -13.68
N ALA A 735 -11.03 -10.53 -14.89
CA ALA A 735 -12.23 -10.57 -15.71
C ALA A 735 -13.39 -11.36 -15.08
N VAL A 736 -13.10 -12.46 -14.37
CA VAL A 736 -14.14 -13.28 -13.73
C VAL A 736 -14.59 -12.68 -12.40
N SER A 737 -13.71 -12.05 -11.62
CA SER A 737 -14.06 -11.37 -10.35
C SER A 737 -15.09 -10.27 -10.61
N ALA A 738 -14.88 -9.58 -11.72
CA ALA A 738 -15.79 -8.61 -12.31
C ALA A 738 -17.24 -9.13 -12.49
N LEU A 739 -17.47 -10.43 -12.71
CA LEU A 739 -18.83 -10.99 -12.78
C LEU A 739 -19.60 -10.89 -11.45
N GLY A 740 -18.90 -10.84 -10.31
CA GLY A 740 -19.53 -10.64 -9.02
C GLY A 740 -20.36 -9.35 -8.97
N ALA A 741 -19.90 -8.30 -9.65
CA ALA A 741 -20.58 -7.01 -9.72
C ALA A 741 -21.88 -7.03 -10.53
N VAL A 742 -22.01 -7.97 -11.47
CA VAL A 742 -23.16 -8.07 -12.41
C VAL A 742 -23.98 -9.35 -12.23
N HIS A 743 -23.89 -9.97 -11.05
CA HIS A 743 -24.41 -11.30 -10.72
C HIS A 743 -23.76 -12.41 -11.57
N ASP A 744 -22.99 -13.29 -10.92
CA ASP A 744 -22.37 -14.43 -11.59
C ASP A 744 -23.39 -15.54 -11.89
N PRO A 745 -23.72 -15.83 -13.16
CA PRO A 745 -24.78 -16.79 -13.52
C PRO A 745 -24.39 -18.25 -13.27
N ARG A 746 -23.12 -18.53 -12.93
CA ARG A 746 -22.65 -19.87 -12.57
C ARG A 746 -23.02 -20.24 -11.13
N LEU A 747 -23.31 -19.23 -10.30
CA LEU A 747 -23.53 -19.37 -8.87
C LEU A 747 -25.02 -19.37 -8.55
N GLY A 748 -25.37 -19.91 -7.39
CA GLY A 748 -26.74 -20.07 -6.95
C GLY A 748 -26.96 -21.45 -6.34
N MET A 749 -27.28 -21.48 -5.05
CA MET A 749 -27.43 -22.70 -4.25
C MET A 749 -28.52 -23.66 -4.75
N PHE A 750 -29.52 -23.15 -5.48
CA PHE A 750 -30.65 -23.93 -6.02
C PHE A 750 -30.43 -24.45 -7.44
N ARG A 751 -29.26 -24.21 -8.05
CA ARG A 751 -28.93 -24.74 -9.38
C ARG A 751 -28.56 -26.22 -9.30
N ALA A 752 -29.02 -27.03 -10.25
CA ALA A 752 -28.63 -28.43 -10.34
C ALA A 752 -27.12 -28.61 -10.60
N ASP A 753 -26.51 -27.78 -11.46
CA ASP A 753 -25.09 -27.86 -11.83
C ASP A 753 -24.12 -27.29 -10.77
N ARG A 754 -24.65 -26.83 -9.63
CA ARG A 754 -23.90 -26.40 -8.43
C ARG A 754 -23.45 -27.59 -7.57
N TRP A 755 -24.06 -28.75 -7.76
CA TRP A 755 -23.84 -29.95 -6.96
C TRP A 755 -23.27 -31.09 -7.83
N VAL A 756 -22.30 -31.83 -7.29
CA VAL A 756 -21.68 -32.99 -7.93
C VAL A 756 -22.04 -34.23 -7.12
N ARG A 757 -22.61 -35.24 -7.77
CA ARG A 757 -22.92 -36.52 -7.13
C ARG A 757 -21.65 -37.36 -7.02
N ILE A 758 -21.39 -37.87 -5.83
CA ILE A 758 -20.27 -38.76 -5.51
C ILE A 758 -20.86 -40.13 -5.20
N GLU A 759 -20.46 -41.14 -5.96
CA GLU A 759 -20.89 -42.52 -5.75
C GLU A 759 -20.14 -43.16 -4.57
N PRO A 760 -20.73 -44.17 -3.89
CA PRO A 760 -20.04 -44.98 -2.91
C PRO A 760 -18.76 -45.60 -3.47
N GLY A 761 -17.78 -45.83 -2.60
CA GLY A 761 -16.53 -46.45 -3.01
C GLY A 761 -15.54 -46.60 -1.86
N GLU A 762 -14.47 -47.31 -2.16
CA GLU A 762 -13.34 -47.51 -1.24
C GLU A 762 -12.15 -46.68 -1.70
N PHE A 763 -11.39 -46.16 -0.74
CA PHE A 763 -10.13 -45.49 -1.00
C PHE A 763 -9.18 -45.64 0.19
N ILE A 764 -7.93 -45.29 -0.06
CA ILE A 764 -6.91 -45.17 0.98
C ILE A 764 -6.87 -43.71 1.45
N MET A 765 -7.30 -43.50 2.69
CA MET A 765 -7.18 -42.22 3.39
C MET A 765 -5.79 -42.08 4.01
N GLY A 766 -5.20 -40.89 3.92
CA GLY A 766 -3.83 -40.61 4.36
C GLY A 766 -2.76 -40.97 3.32
N GLU A 767 -1.50 -40.75 3.67
CA GLU A 767 -0.35 -40.97 2.78
C GLU A 767 0.85 -41.53 3.56
N LYS A 768 1.52 -42.55 3.01
CA LYS A 768 2.59 -43.28 3.70
C LYS A 768 3.80 -42.38 3.98
N ASP A 769 4.14 -41.55 3.01
CA ASP A 769 5.25 -40.60 3.09
C ASP A 769 4.75 -39.19 3.47
N GLY A 770 3.55 -39.12 4.07
CA GLY A 770 2.94 -37.89 4.57
C GLY A 770 3.45 -37.47 5.95
N GLN A 771 2.85 -36.43 6.52
CA GLN A 771 3.15 -36.00 7.89
C GLN A 771 2.66 -37.05 8.90
N GLU A 772 3.15 -36.99 10.14
CA GLU A 772 2.79 -37.95 11.20
C GLU A 772 1.27 -38.05 11.41
N ASN A 773 0.56 -36.92 11.32
CA ASN A 773 -0.89 -36.85 11.45
C ASN A 773 -1.66 -37.37 10.22
N GLU A 774 -0.99 -37.55 9.07
CA GLU A 774 -1.52 -38.11 7.81
C GLU A 774 -1.23 -39.62 7.68
N GLN A 775 -0.48 -40.18 8.64
CA GLN A 775 -0.10 -41.58 8.72
C GLN A 775 -0.89 -42.32 9.83
N PRO A 776 -1.03 -43.64 9.72
CA PRO A 776 -0.76 -44.46 8.53
C PRO A 776 -1.88 -44.32 7.48
N PRO A 777 -1.64 -44.72 6.22
CA PRO A 777 -2.70 -44.88 5.25
C PRO A 777 -3.72 -45.94 5.70
N LEU A 778 -5.01 -45.60 5.67
CA LEU A 778 -6.11 -46.43 6.15
C LEU A 778 -7.14 -46.69 5.05
N PRO A 779 -7.59 -47.94 4.84
CA PRO A 779 -8.68 -48.23 3.92
C PRO A 779 -10.02 -47.74 4.53
N ILE A 780 -10.71 -46.84 3.81
CA ILE A 780 -12.00 -46.28 4.20
C ILE A 780 -13.03 -46.57 3.11
N THR A 781 -14.25 -46.93 3.53
CA THR A 781 -15.40 -47.14 2.64
C THR A 781 -16.42 -46.01 2.83
N ILE A 782 -16.72 -45.27 1.76
CA ILE A 782 -17.86 -44.37 1.68
C ILE A 782 -19.08 -45.21 1.28
N LYS A 783 -20.05 -45.38 2.18
CA LYS A 783 -21.14 -46.36 1.99
C LYS A 783 -22.29 -45.83 1.15
N LYS A 784 -22.61 -44.54 1.31
CA LYS A 784 -23.80 -43.92 0.72
C LYS A 784 -23.40 -42.85 -0.30
N PRO A 785 -24.13 -42.73 -1.42
CA PRO A 785 -23.93 -41.61 -2.32
C PRO A 785 -24.27 -40.32 -1.59
N TYR A 786 -23.58 -39.26 -1.95
CA TYR A 786 -23.88 -37.92 -1.46
C TYR A 786 -23.55 -36.90 -2.55
N TRP A 787 -24.10 -35.70 -2.40
CA TRP A 787 -23.79 -34.58 -3.27
C TRP A 787 -22.83 -33.65 -2.56
N ILE A 788 -21.85 -33.12 -3.28
CA ILE A 788 -20.92 -32.12 -2.76
C ILE A 788 -21.03 -30.85 -3.60
N GLY A 789 -20.88 -29.70 -2.95
CA GLY A 789 -20.79 -28.42 -3.65
C GLY A 789 -19.63 -28.45 -4.65
N LYS A 790 -19.92 -28.13 -5.92
CA LYS A 790 -18.94 -28.05 -7.01
C LYS A 790 -17.80 -27.07 -6.70
N TYR A 791 -18.14 -25.96 -6.04
CA TYR A 791 -17.24 -24.90 -5.59
C TYR A 791 -17.34 -24.75 -4.06
N PRO A 792 -16.32 -24.16 -3.40
CA PRO A 792 -16.48 -23.56 -2.08
C PRO A 792 -17.69 -22.64 -2.05
N LEU A 793 -18.32 -22.47 -0.87
CA LEU A 793 -19.43 -21.52 -0.73
C LEU A 793 -18.93 -20.10 -1.02
N THR A 794 -19.67 -19.32 -1.79
CA THR A 794 -19.23 -17.96 -2.18
C THR A 794 -19.78 -16.88 -1.27
N ASN A 795 -19.16 -15.70 -1.28
CA ASN A 795 -19.68 -14.54 -0.54
C ASN A 795 -21.10 -14.16 -0.99
N GLN A 796 -21.44 -14.31 -2.28
CA GLN A 796 -22.79 -14.09 -2.80
C GLN A 796 -23.80 -15.07 -2.19
N GLU A 797 -23.44 -16.34 -2.08
CA GLU A 797 -24.32 -17.37 -1.50
C GLU A 797 -24.48 -17.15 0.01
N PHE A 798 -23.40 -16.82 0.72
CA PHE A 798 -23.45 -16.54 2.15
C PHE A 798 -24.15 -15.21 2.49
N ALA A 799 -24.06 -14.18 1.63
CA ALA A 799 -24.78 -12.93 1.82
C ALA A 799 -26.30 -13.12 1.89
N ALA A 800 -26.85 -14.14 1.22
CA ALA A 800 -28.27 -14.48 1.33
C ALA A 800 -28.65 -14.96 2.74
N PHE A 801 -27.79 -15.73 3.41
CA PHE A 801 -27.99 -16.15 4.81
C PHE A 801 -27.96 -14.95 5.75
N VAL A 802 -27.00 -14.03 5.57
CA VAL A 802 -26.91 -12.81 6.36
C VAL A 802 -28.17 -11.94 6.18
N ALA A 803 -28.60 -11.75 4.93
CA ALA A 803 -29.78 -10.95 4.60
C ALA A 803 -31.08 -11.54 5.15
N ASP A 804 -31.16 -12.87 5.30
CA ASP A 804 -32.31 -13.59 5.86
C ASP A 804 -32.26 -13.69 7.41
N GLY A 805 -31.51 -12.81 8.07
CA GLY A 805 -31.44 -12.76 9.53
C GLY A 805 -30.65 -13.92 10.15
N GLY A 806 -29.70 -14.50 9.40
CA GLY A 806 -28.94 -15.69 9.80
C GLY A 806 -28.25 -15.60 11.16
N TYR A 807 -27.77 -14.41 11.52
CA TYR A 807 -27.09 -14.15 12.80
C TYR A 807 -28.07 -13.79 13.94
N GLN A 808 -29.30 -13.39 13.61
CA GLN A 808 -30.31 -12.98 14.58
C GLN A 808 -31.22 -14.14 14.98
N ASN A 809 -31.21 -15.24 14.23
CA ASN A 809 -32.14 -16.33 14.40
C ASN A 809 -31.47 -17.56 15.00
N GLN A 810 -31.68 -17.77 16.31
CA GLN A 810 -31.13 -18.89 17.09
C GLN A 810 -31.40 -20.26 16.46
N GLN A 811 -32.49 -20.42 15.71
CA GLN A 811 -32.86 -21.72 15.15
C GLN A 811 -31.80 -22.31 14.20
N TRP A 812 -30.99 -21.46 13.57
CA TRP A 812 -29.90 -21.88 12.70
C TRP A 812 -28.69 -22.41 13.48
N TRP A 813 -28.52 -21.99 14.72
CA TRP A 813 -27.37 -22.31 15.56
C TRP A 813 -27.59 -23.55 16.43
N LEU A 814 -28.80 -24.13 16.40
CA LEU A 814 -29.18 -25.30 17.22
C LEU A 814 -28.38 -26.57 16.92
N ALA A 815 -27.69 -26.66 15.79
CA ALA A 815 -26.82 -27.79 15.48
C ALA A 815 -25.59 -27.85 16.41
N GLU A 816 -25.11 -26.68 16.82
CA GLU A 816 -23.96 -26.49 17.71
C GLU A 816 -24.32 -25.40 18.73
N PRO A 817 -25.05 -25.74 19.82
CA PRO A 817 -25.57 -24.74 20.76
C PRO A 817 -24.51 -23.81 21.36
N GLU A 818 -23.28 -24.30 21.50
CA GLU A 818 -22.11 -23.50 21.91
C GLU A 818 -21.85 -22.33 20.96
N GLY A 819 -22.16 -22.47 19.68
CA GLY A 819 -22.02 -21.40 18.68
C GLY A 819 -22.99 -20.24 18.91
N TRP A 820 -24.20 -20.50 19.41
CA TRP A 820 -25.12 -19.42 19.79
C TRP A 820 -24.64 -18.67 21.02
N ASP A 821 -24.18 -19.39 22.06
CA ASP A 821 -23.60 -18.77 23.26
C ASP A 821 -22.34 -17.96 22.90
N TRP A 822 -21.50 -18.49 22.03
CA TRP A 822 -20.37 -17.77 21.45
C TRP A 822 -20.84 -16.46 20.80
N LEU A 823 -21.76 -16.50 19.84
CA LEU A 823 -22.25 -15.31 19.14
C LEU A 823 -22.84 -14.26 20.11
N GLN A 824 -23.65 -14.68 21.08
CA GLN A 824 -24.29 -13.77 22.04
C GLN A 824 -23.31 -13.22 23.09
N SER A 825 -22.19 -13.91 23.36
CA SER A 825 -21.25 -13.52 24.41
C SER A 825 -20.71 -12.09 24.26
N VAL A 826 -20.54 -11.59 23.02
CA VAL A 826 -20.11 -10.20 22.78
C VAL A 826 -21.24 -9.21 23.08
N ALA A 827 -22.45 -9.48 22.59
CA ALA A 827 -23.62 -8.62 22.83
C ALA A 827 -23.97 -8.53 24.33
N GLU A 828 -23.70 -9.58 25.09
CA GLU A 828 -23.95 -9.67 26.53
C GLU A 828 -22.76 -9.21 27.39
N GLY A 829 -21.63 -8.82 26.79
CA GLY A 829 -20.43 -8.41 27.53
C GLY A 829 -19.75 -9.55 28.31
N ARG A 830 -19.97 -10.80 27.91
CA ARG A 830 -19.44 -12.03 28.54
C ARG A 830 -18.34 -12.71 27.72
N PHE A 831 -17.86 -12.10 26.63
CA PHE A 831 -16.89 -12.74 25.73
C PHE A 831 -15.58 -13.14 26.43
N ASP A 832 -15.01 -12.28 27.30
CA ASP A 832 -13.76 -12.64 28.00
C ASP A 832 -13.97 -13.87 28.91
N ALA A 833 -15.11 -13.97 29.60
CA ALA A 833 -15.46 -15.14 30.42
C ALA A 833 -15.67 -16.40 29.57
N TRP A 834 -16.38 -16.27 28.44
CA TRP A 834 -16.52 -17.35 27.47
C TRP A 834 -15.15 -17.82 26.95
N PHE A 835 -14.28 -16.88 26.59
CA PHE A 835 -12.94 -17.15 26.08
C PHE A 835 -12.06 -17.86 27.11
N ASP A 836 -12.12 -17.44 28.38
CA ASP A 836 -11.39 -18.11 29.45
C ASP A 836 -11.89 -19.51 29.77
N GLU A 837 -13.19 -19.76 29.60
CA GLU A 837 -13.77 -21.08 29.75
C GLU A 837 -13.48 -22.01 28.56
N GLN A 838 -13.53 -21.48 27.33
CA GLN A 838 -13.43 -22.30 26.10
C GLN A 838 -12.00 -22.53 25.63
N VAL A 839 -11.09 -21.59 25.88
CA VAL A 839 -9.73 -21.64 25.36
C VAL A 839 -8.77 -22.07 26.48
N PRO A 840 -8.08 -23.22 26.35
CA PRO A 840 -7.09 -23.67 27.31
C PRO A 840 -6.01 -22.63 27.57
N ALA A 841 -5.50 -22.56 28.81
CA ALA A 841 -4.50 -21.56 29.21
C ALA A 841 -3.17 -21.68 28.45
N ASP A 842 -2.84 -22.88 27.97
CA ASP A 842 -1.67 -23.20 27.16
C ASP A 842 -1.95 -23.14 25.64
N SER A 843 -3.17 -22.73 25.25
CA SER A 843 -3.54 -22.64 23.84
C SER A 843 -2.92 -21.43 23.17
N PHE A 844 -2.45 -21.62 21.93
CA PHE A 844 -2.01 -20.54 21.03
C PHE A 844 -3.01 -19.39 20.91
N TYR A 845 -4.32 -19.66 21.02
CA TYR A 845 -5.33 -18.64 20.88
C TYR A 845 -5.36 -17.64 22.05
N LYS A 846 -4.72 -17.93 23.19
CA LYS A 846 -4.73 -17.04 24.37
C LYS A 846 -4.19 -15.64 24.09
N ASP A 847 -3.21 -15.53 23.20
CA ASP A 847 -2.62 -14.25 22.79
C ASP A 847 -3.35 -13.57 21.61
N HIS A 848 -4.41 -14.20 21.08
CA HIS A 848 -5.07 -13.82 19.83
C HIS A 848 -6.60 -13.86 19.92
N LYS A 849 -7.16 -13.29 20.99
CA LYS A 849 -8.61 -13.34 21.25
C LYS A 849 -9.47 -12.73 20.13
N GLU A 850 -8.93 -11.78 19.39
CA GLU A 850 -9.56 -11.11 18.26
C GLU A 850 -9.93 -12.08 17.12
N TRP A 851 -9.19 -13.18 16.95
CA TRP A 851 -9.47 -14.19 15.92
C TRP A 851 -10.67 -15.08 16.26
N LEU A 852 -11.08 -15.10 17.53
CA LEU A 852 -12.22 -15.85 18.04
C LEU A 852 -13.41 -14.95 18.39
N THR A 853 -13.26 -13.62 18.34
CA THR A 853 -14.31 -12.69 18.77
C THR A 853 -15.47 -12.72 17.75
N PRO A 854 -16.71 -13.05 18.09
CA PRO A 854 -17.82 -13.09 17.12
C PRO A 854 -18.20 -11.70 16.60
N ASP A 855 -18.89 -11.67 15.46
CA ASP A 855 -19.53 -10.49 14.86
C ASP A 855 -20.83 -10.94 14.16
N THR A 856 -21.69 -10.02 13.76
CA THR A 856 -22.94 -10.32 13.01
C THR A 856 -22.71 -10.54 11.51
N LYS A 857 -21.46 -10.80 11.14
CA LYS A 857 -20.96 -10.98 9.78
C LYS A 857 -19.62 -11.72 9.83
N PRO A 858 -19.17 -12.31 8.73
CA PRO A 858 -17.86 -12.93 8.72
C PRO A 858 -16.74 -11.90 8.91
N ALA A 859 -15.60 -12.36 9.43
CA ALA A 859 -14.40 -11.53 9.49
C ALA A 859 -13.97 -11.12 8.06
N PHE A 860 -13.35 -9.94 7.93
CA PHE A 860 -12.88 -9.38 6.65
C PHE A 860 -13.99 -8.98 5.65
N TRP A 861 -15.25 -8.93 6.08
CA TRP A 861 -16.37 -8.37 5.33
C TRP A 861 -16.34 -6.83 5.41
N GLU A 862 -16.12 -6.15 4.29
CA GLU A 862 -15.87 -4.70 4.28
C GLU A 862 -17.06 -3.86 4.76
N THR A 863 -18.30 -4.22 4.39
CA THR A 863 -19.51 -3.60 4.95
C THR A 863 -20.08 -4.44 6.09
N ALA A 864 -21.06 -3.90 6.83
CA ALA A 864 -21.72 -4.61 7.92
C ALA A 864 -22.32 -5.97 7.50
N ASN A 865 -22.71 -6.18 6.23
CA ASN A 865 -23.37 -7.42 5.81
C ASN A 865 -23.13 -7.82 4.34
N GLN A 866 -22.34 -7.07 3.55
CA GLN A 866 -22.07 -7.38 2.14
C GLN A 866 -20.57 -7.35 1.77
N PRO A 867 -20.09 -8.33 0.98
CA PRO A 867 -18.74 -8.31 0.47
C PRO A 867 -18.61 -7.22 -0.61
N PRO A 868 -17.39 -6.79 -0.93
CA PRO A 868 -17.11 -6.01 -2.14
C PRO A 868 -17.76 -6.67 -3.37
N ASN A 869 -18.26 -5.85 -4.31
CA ASN A 869 -18.99 -6.36 -5.48
C ASN A 869 -18.14 -7.33 -6.30
N MET A 870 -16.86 -7.02 -6.46
CA MET A 870 -15.90 -7.87 -7.16
C MET A 870 -15.52 -9.17 -6.40
N LYS A 871 -15.83 -9.27 -5.10
CA LYS A 871 -15.59 -10.47 -4.28
C LYS A 871 -16.83 -11.32 -4.05
N ARG A 872 -17.98 -10.96 -4.62
CA ARG A 872 -19.22 -11.75 -4.50
C ARG A 872 -19.07 -13.20 -4.97
N ASN A 873 -18.27 -13.46 -6.00
CA ASN A 873 -18.03 -14.81 -6.51
C ASN A 873 -16.73 -15.47 -6.01
N HIS A 874 -16.05 -14.85 -5.04
CA HIS A 874 -14.96 -15.49 -4.30
C HIS A 874 -15.53 -16.41 -3.21
N PRO A 875 -14.75 -17.39 -2.72
CA PRO A 875 -15.10 -18.13 -1.52
C PRO A 875 -15.41 -17.20 -0.35
N VAL A 876 -16.41 -17.57 0.44
CA VAL A 876 -16.64 -16.99 1.76
C VAL A 876 -15.45 -17.34 2.65
N THR A 877 -14.88 -16.33 3.30
CA THR A 877 -13.79 -16.49 4.27
C THR A 877 -14.09 -15.70 5.55
N GLY A 878 -13.25 -15.86 6.57
CA GLY A 878 -13.45 -15.19 7.86
C GLY A 878 -14.59 -15.79 8.67
N ILE A 879 -14.96 -17.04 8.38
CA ILE A 879 -16.05 -17.74 9.05
C ILE A 879 -15.53 -18.82 10.00
N SER A 880 -16.23 -18.98 11.10
CA SER A 880 -16.04 -20.03 12.09
C SER A 880 -16.74 -21.32 11.65
N PHE A 881 -16.41 -22.42 12.34
CA PHE A 881 -17.15 -23.67 12.22
C PHE A 881 -18.63 -23.50 12.60
N TYR A 882 -18.91 -22.69 13.62
CA TYR A 882 -20.27 -22.41 14.08
C TYR A 882 -21.10 -21.68 13.02
N GLU A 883 -20.54 -20.66 12.36
CA GLU A 883 -21.19 -19.98 11.25
C GLU A 883 -21.42 -20.91 10.06
N ALA A 884 -20.44 -21.77 9.74
CA ALA A 884 -20.55 -22.72 8.63
C ALA A 884 -21.67 -23.76 8.85
N THR A 885 -21.79 -24.29 10.07
CA THR A 885 -22.86 -25.23 10.45
C THR A 885 -24.23 -24.55 10.51
N ALA A 886 -24.29 -23.31 11.02
CA ALA A 886 -25.52 -22.52 11.02
C ALA A 886 -26.03 -22.26 9.59
N TYR A 887 -25.12 -21.91 8.68
CA TYR A 887 -25.45 -21.77 7.26
C TYR A 887 -25.98 -23.08 6.66
N CYS A 888 -25.37 -24.24 6.95
CA CYS A 888 -25.87 -25.52 6.46
C CYS A 888 -27.32 -25.78 6.92
N ARG A 889 -27.63 -25.49 8.19
CA ARG A 889 -28.99 -25.67 8.74
C ARG A 889 -29.99 -24.72 8.08
N TRP A 890 -29.61 -23.45 7.89
CA TRP A 890 -30.42 -22.49 7.13
C TRP A 890 -30.66 -22.97 5.69
N LEU A 891 -29.61 -23.41 4.99
CA LEU A 891 -29.74 -23.89 3.60
C LEU A 891 -30.64 -25.11 3.50
N GLN A 892 -30.56 -26.05 4.46
CA GLN A 892 -31.48 -27.19 4.54
C GLN A 892 -32.93 -26.71 4.64
N HIS A 893 -33.21 -25.76 5.53
CA HIS A 893 -34.54 -25.20 5.69
C HIS A 893 -35.04 -24.52 4.40
N GLN A 894 -34.20 -23.71 3.75
CA GLN A 894 -34.53 -23.07 2.48
C GLN A 894 -34.86 -24.09 1.37
N MET A 895 -34.12 -25.21 1.32
CA MET A 895 -34.38 -26.30 0.37
C MET A 895 -35.66 -27.08 0.69
N LEU A 896 -36.08 -27.16 1.96
CA LEU A 896 -37.27 -27.91 2.38
C LEU A 896 -38.56 -27.07 2.27
N GLU A 897 -38.52 -25.80 2.65
CA GLU A 897 -39.70 -24.92 2.63
C GLU A 897 -39.94 -24.23 1.29
N GLY A 898 -38.91 -24.13 0.45
CA GLY A 898 -38.93 -23.32 -0.75
C GLY A 898 -38.50 -24.04 -2.02
N SER A 899 -37.53 -23.44 -2.72
CA SER A 899 -37.00 -23.94 -3.98
C SER A 899 -35.86 -24.91 -3.70
N ARG A 900 -35.96 -26.18 -4.12
CA ARG A 900 -34.82 -27.12 -4.14
C ARG A 900 -34.34 -27.36 -5.55
N PRO A 901 -33.03 -27.63 -5.76
CA PRO A 901 -32.54 -28.16 -7.02
C PRO A 901 -33.38 -29.37 -7.47
N PRO A 902 -33.80 -29.47 -8.74
CA PRO A 902 -34.59 -30.60 -9.24
C PRO A 902 -33.93 -31.98 -9.08
N ILE A 903 -32.62 -32.00 -8.84
CA ILE A 903 -31.83 -33.20 -8.55
C ILE A 903 -32.09 -33.77 -7.14
N PHE A 904 -32.68 -32.99 -6.24
CA PHE A 904 -33.12 -33.43 -4.92
C PHE A 904 -34.64 -33.64 -4.95
N GLN A 905 -35.07 -34.90 -4.96
CA GLN A 905 -36.48 -35.28 -5.09
C GLN A 905 -37.08 -35.80 -3.78
N THR A 906 -36.38 -35.65 -2.66
CA THR A 906 -36.78 -36.15 -1.34
C THR A 906 -36.84 -35.03 -0.32
N ASP A 907 -37.81 -35.12 0.59
CA ASP A 907 -37.90 -34.25 1.77
C ASP A 907 -36.99 -34.76 2.91
N LYS A 908 -36.39 -35.94 2.74
CA LYS A 908 -35.36 -36.49 3.62
C LYS A 908 -33.97 -36.07 3.16
N LEU A 909 -33.75 -34.76 3.04
CA LEU A 909 -32.44 -34.19 2.71
C LEU A 909 -31.76 -33.61 3.95
N VAL A 910 -30.45 -33.82 4.06
CA VAL A 910 -29.61 -33.26 5.13
C VAL A 910 -28.48 -32.47 4.50
N VAL A 911 -28.40 -31.18 4.82
CA VAL A 911 -27.29 -30.30 4.41
C VAL A 911 -26.33 -30.16 5.57
N ARG A 912 -25.04 -30.43 5.34
CA ARG A 912 -24.00 -30.33 6.37
C ARG A 912 -22.63 -30.06 5.79
N LEU A 913 -21.64 -29.85 6.65
CA LEU A 913 -20.23 -29.91 6.26
C LEU A 913 -19.83 -31.33 5.83
N PRO A 914 -18.88 -31.49 4.89
CA PRO A 914 -18.33 -32.81 4.57
C PRO A 914 -17.67 -33.41 5.81
N SER A 915 -17.69 -34.74 5.91
CA SER A 915 -16.70 -35.39 6.77
C SER A 915 -15.32 -35.32 6.14
N GLU A 916 -14.28 -35.44 6.95
CA GLU A 916 -12.90 -35.47 6.52
C GLU A 916 -12.68 -36.57 5.47
N ALA A 917 -13.21 -37.75 5.75
CA ALA A 917 -13.16 -38.89 4.83
C ALA A 917 -13.91 -38.61 3.52
N GLN A 918 -15.10 -38.00 3.57
CA GLN A 918 -15.82 -37.61 2.36
C GLN A 918 -15.03 -36.60 1.53
N TRP A 919 -14.49 -35.57 2.18
CA TRP A 919 -13.69 -34.54 1.54
C TRP A 919 -12.46 -35.16 0.84
N GLU A 920 -11.70 -35.98 1.56
CA GLU A 920 -10.49 -36.60 1.02
C GLU A 920 -10.81 -37.60 -0.10
N PHE A 921 -11.90 -38.36 0.02
CA PHE A 921 -12.33 -39.28 -1.03
C PHE A 921 -12.57 -38.55 -2.36
N VAL A 922 -13.19 -37.36 -2.32
CA VAL A 922 -13.42 -36.54 -3.53
C VAL A 922 -12.10 -36.06 -4.13
N ALA A 923 -11.16 -35.61 -3.30
CA ALA A 923 -9.86 -35.14 -3.75
C ALA A 923 -9.01 -36.29 -4.34
N ARG A 924 -8.85 -37.38 -3.59
CA ARG A 924 -7.95 -38.50 -3.93
C ARG A 924 -8.54 -39.48 -4.93
N GLY A 925 -9.84 -39.74 -4.85
CA GLY A 925 -10.49 -40.87 -5.52
C GLY A 925 -9.97 -42.21 -5.02
N SER A 926 -10.48 -43.30 -5.60
CA SER A 926 -10.00 -44.66 -5.34
C SER A 926 -8.56 -44.87 -5.79
N GLU A 927 -8.05 -44.03 -6.69
CA GLU A 927 -6.68 -44.06 -7.20
C GLU A 927 -5.65 -43.49 -6.22
N GLY A 928 -6.08 -42.84 -5.13
CA GLY A 928 -5.18 -42.31 -4.10
C GLY A 928 -4.34 -41.13 -4.56
N ARG A 929 -4.88 -40.24 -5.41
CA ARG A 929 -4.14 -39.12 -6.00
C ARG A 929 -3.52 -38.21 -4.93
N ARG A 930 -2.27 -37.79 -5.16
CA ARG A 930 -1.57 -36.82 -4.29
C ARG A 930 -2.23 -35.43 -4.27
N PHE A 931 -2.67 -34.97 -5.43
CA PHE A 931 -3.41 -33.73 -5.63
C PHE A 931 -4.71 -34.02 -6.39
N PRO A 932 -5.77 -33.21 -6.25
CA PRO A 932 -7.08 -33.45 -6.86
C PRO A 932 -7.06 -33.78 -8.36
N TRP A 933 -6.13 -33.17 -9.10
CA TRP A 933 -5.97 -33.30 -10.55
C TRP A 933 -4.87 -34.29 -10.99
N ALA A 934 -4.03 -34.76 -10.05
CA ALA A 934 -2.81 -35.49 -10.40
C ALA A 934 -3.12 -36.80 -11.13
N ALA A 935 -2.47 -37.02 -12.28
CA ALA A 935 -2.52 -38.28 -13.00
C ALA A 935 -1.42 -39.25 -12.51
N LYS A 936 -0.34 -38.71 -11.95
CA LYS A 936 0.79 -39.45 -11.38
C LYS A 936 1.18 -38.88 -10.02
N GLN A 937 1.76 -39.70 -9.16
CA GLN A 937 2.21 -39.27 -7.82
C GLN A 937 3.33 -38.20 -7.86
N SER A 938 4.07 -38.14 -8.97
CA SER A 938 5.13 -37.16 -9.23
C SER A 938 4.62 -35.81 -9.77
N ASP A 939 3.33 -35.68 -10.05
CA ASP A 939 2.77 -34.42 -10.55
C ASP A 939 2.78 -33.38 -9.42
N GLU A 940 3.29 -32.19 -9.71
CA GLU A 940 3.42 -31.08 -8.77
C GLU A 940 2.46 -29.93 -9.13
N PRO A 941 2.00 -29.13 -8.16
CA PRO A 941 1.11 -28.00 -8.41
C PRO A 941 1.79 -26.92 -9.26
N SER A 942 0.98 -26.20 -10.03
CA SER A 942 1.41 -24.99 -10.74
C SER A 942 0.35 -23.90 -10.57
N PRO A 943 0.67 -22.61 -10.87
CA PRO A 943 -0.29 -21.51 -10.80
C PRO A 943 -1.50 -21.64 -11.76
N GLN A 944 -1.57 -22.70 -12.59
CA GLN A 944 -2.71 -23.02 -13.44
C GLN A 944 -3.65 -24.06 -12.78
N HIS A 945 -3.19 -24.77 -11.76
CA HIS A 945 -3.95 -25.78 -11.04
C HIS A 945 -4.65 -25.22 -9.81
N ALA A 946 -4.04 -24.28 -9.08
CA ALA A 946 -4.60 -23.76 -7.83
C ALA A 946 -4.08 -22.35 -7.51
N ASN A 947 -4.77 -21.68 -6.59
CA ASN A 947 -4.29 -20.45 -5.95
C ASN A 947 -3.60 -20.79 -4.62
N PHE A 948 -2.30 -20.53 -4.52
CA PHE A 948 -1.44 -20.87 -3.38
C PHE A 948 -0.20 -19.96 -3.39
N GLU A 949 0.63 -19.97 -2.33
CA GLU A 949 1.85 -19.15 -2.20
C GLU A 949 1.64 -17.65 -2.44
N GLY A 950 0.41 -17.17 -2.26
CA GLY A 950 0.03 -15.79 -2.51
C GLY A 950 0.02 -15.41 -3.99
N ASN A 951 0.05 -16.36 -4.94
CA ASN A 951 0.16 -16.10 -6.38
C ASN A 951 -0.80 -15.00 -6.90
N HIS A 952 -1.96 -14.85 -6.26
CA HIS A 952 -2.99 -13.87 -6.63
C HIS A 952 -3.19 -12.71 -5.63
N GLY A 953 -2.50 -12.66 -4.49
CA GLY A 953 -2.74 -11.59 -3.50
C GLY A 953 -3.74 -11.93 -2.41
N ASP A 954 -4.73 -12.74 -2.77
CA ASP A 954 -5.96 -13.01 -2.03
C ASP A 954 -6.57 -14.32 -2.61
N THR A 955 -7.74 -14.70 -2.13
CA THR A 955 -8.67 -15.60 -2.80
C THR A 955 -8.93 -15.17 -4.26
N THR A 956 -9.33 -16.12 -5.08
CA THR A 956 -9.77 -15.91 -6.47
C THR A 956 -11.21 -16.38 -6.66
N PRO A 957 -11.93 -15.92 -7.69
CA PRO A 957 -13.27 -16.40 -8.00
C PRO A 957 -13.30 -17.92 -8.12
N VAL A 958 -14.36 -18.54 -7.62
CA VAL A 958 -14.47 -19.99 -7.65
C VAL A 958 -14.51 -20.53 -9.09
N GLY A 959 -13.88 -21.69 -9.27
CA GLY A 959 -13.80 -22.37 -10.57
C GLY A 959 -12.77 -21.79 -11.55
N LEU A 960 -11.93 -20.85 -11.11
CA LEU A 960 -10.90 -20.23 -11.95
C LEU A 960 -9.86 -21.23 -12.49
N PHE A 961 -9.63 -22.35 -11.80
CA PHE A 961 -8.59 -23.33 -12.15
C PHE A 961 -9.21 -24.64 -12.67
N PRO A 962 -9.67 -24.72 -13.93
CA PRO A 962 -10.26 -25.96 -14.44
C PRO A 962 -9.28 -27.10 -14.66
N LEU A 963 -7.96 -26.83 -14.67
CA LEU A 963 -6.95 -27.88 -14.66
C LEU A 963 -6.77 -28.50 -13.26
N GLY A 964 -7.18 -27.79 -12.19
CA GLY A 964 -7.09 -28.27 -10.81
C GLY A 964 -8.34 -28.98 -10.29
N LYS A 965 -9.36 -29.17 -11.13
CA LYS A 965 -10.58 -29.87 -10.71
C LYS A 965 -10.32 -31.38 -10.56
N THR A 966 -11.11 -32.04 -9.72
CA THR A 966 -11.16 -33.50 -9.65
C THR A 966 -11.74 -34.11 -10.93
N PRO A 967 -11.53 -35.41 -11.21
CA PRO A 967 -12.20 -36.09 -12.32
C PRO A 967 -13.73 -35.99 -12.28
N ALA A 968 -14.32 -35.95 -11.08
CA ALA A 968 -15.75 -35.74 -10.86
C ALA A 968 -16.20 -34.29 -11.15
N GLY A 969 -15.28 -33.36 -11.37
CA GLY A 969 -15.56 -31.97 -11.71
C GLY A 969 -15.75 -31.04 -10.51
N VAL A 970 -15.21 -31.40 -9.34
CA VAL A 970 -15.18 -30.57 -8.13
C VAL A 970 -13.94 -29.68 -8.17
N PHE A 971 -14.13 -28.38 -7.98
CA PHE A 971 -13.09 -27.36 -8.11
C PHE A 971 -12.58 -26.91 -6.75
N ASP A 972 -11.39 -26.31 -6.77
CA ASP A 972 -10.77 -25.63 -5.62
C ASP A 972 -10.70 -26.53 -4.38
N MET A 973 -10.51 -27.84 -4.58
CA MET A 973 -10.23 -28.80 -3.50
C MET A 973 -8.80 -28.62 -2.96
N SER A 974 -7.92 -27.97 -3.70
CA SER A 974 -6.62 -27.54 -3.16
C SER A 974 -6.39 -26.06 -3.42
N GLY A 975 -5.97 -25.33 -2.39
CA GLY A 975 -5.70 -23.90 -2.47
C GLY A 975 -6.98 -23.08 -2.43
N ASN A 976 -6.84 -21.78 -2.66
CA ASN A 976 -7.88 -20.76 -2.48
C ASN A 976 -8.31 -20.61 -1.01
N THR A 977 -8.92 -21.64 -0.40
CA THR A 977 -9.35 -21.63 0.99
C THR A 977 -9.19 -22.99 1.65
N TRP A 978 -8.77 -22.99 2.92
CA TRP A 978 -9.04 -24.12 3.81
C TRP A 978 -10.54 -24.31 3.98
N GLU A 979 -10.98 -25.56 4.12
CA GLU A 979 -12.41 -25.89 4.23
C GLU A 979 -12.71 -26.68 5.50
N TRP A 980 -13.66 -26.18 6.30
CA TRP A 980 -14.14 -26.87 7.50
C TRP A 980 -14.77 -28.23 7.19
N CYS A 981 -14.39 -29.25 7.98
CA CYS A 981 -15.04 -30.55 8.06
C CYS A 981 -15.76 -30.72 9.40
N VAL A 982 -16.76 -31.61 9.47
CA VAL A 982 -17.54 -31.86 10.69
C VAL A 982 -16.73 -32.54 11.81
N ASP A 983 -15.67 -33.22 11.43
CA ASP A 983 -14.86 -34.11 12.26
C ASP A 983 -14.09 -33.32 13.34
N ILE A 984 -14.08 -33.88 14.55
CA ILE A 984 -13.16 -33.43 15.60
C ILE A 984 -11.76 -33.91 15.21
N TYR A 985 -10.78 -33.02 15.33
CA TYR A 985 -9.40 -33.37 15.06
C TYR A 985 -8.89 -34.35 16.11
N ASP A 986 -8.58 -35.56 15.65
CA ASP A 986 -7.88 -36.58 16.39
C ASP A 986 -6.59 -36.92 15.65
N THR A 987 -5.50 -37.05 16.40
CA THR A 987 -4.29 -37.70 15.88
C THR A 987 -4.67 -39.16 15.62
N PHE A 988 -4.48 -39.68 14.41
CA PHE A 988 -4.84 -41.05 14.00
C PHE A 988 -4.09 -42.18 14.76
N VAL A 989 -3.58 -41.91 15.96
CA VAL A 989 -2.68 -42.75 16.72
C VAL A 989 -3.22 -42.92 18.14
N THR A 990 -4.25 -43.74 18.30
CA THR A 990 -4.39 -44.53 19.52
C THR A 990 -4.65 -45.98 19.13
N PRO A 991 -3.71 -46.91 19.34
CA PRO A 991 -3.92 -48.33 19.13
C PRO A 991 -5.17 -48.80 19.90
N GLY A 992 -6.19 -49.30 19.20
CA GLY A 992 -7.42 -49.82 19.79
C GLY A 992 -8.70 -49.01 19.58
N ARG A 993 -8.67 -47.84 18.94
CA ARG A 993 -9.91 -47.17 18.46
C ARG A 993 -10.44 -47.83 17.18
N ARG A 994 -11.76 -48.02 17.10
CA ARG A 994 -12.48 -48.55 15.92
C ARG A 994 -12.19 -47.67 14.69
N ALA A 995 -12.04 -48.29 13.52
CA ALA A 995 -11.84 -47.58 12.25
C ALA A 995 -12.92 -46.50 12.06
N ILE A 996 -12.48 -45.28 11.76
CA ILE A 996 -13.37 -44.16 11.43
C ILE A 996 -14.14 -44.54 10.15
N THR A 997 -15.44 -44.73 10.27
CA THR A 997 -16.35 -44.84 9.11
C THR A 997 -16.94 -43.46 8.81
N ASP A 998 -17.49 -43.29 7.61
CA ASP A 998 -18.32 -42.13 7.24
C ASP A 998 -19.43 -41.78 8.25
N GLU A 999 -19.88 -42.78 9.02
CA GLU A 999 -20.90 -42.68 10.06
C GLU A 999 -20.35 -42.47 11.50
N THR A 1000 -19.07 -42.72 11.79
CA THR A 1000 -18.51 -42.73 13.17
C THR A 1000 -17.48 -41.64 13.45
N ALA A 1001 -17.25 -40.72 12.51
CA ALA A 1001 -16.21 -39.70 12.58
C ALA A 1001 -16.49 -38.51 13.53
N TYR A 1002 -17.57 -38.57 14.30
CA TYR A 1002 -18.02 -37.46 15.15
C TYR A 1002 -17.26 -37.30 16.47
N GLY A 1003 -16.36 -38.23 16.82
CA GLY A 1003 -15.70 -38.24 18.13
C GLY A 1003 -16.70 -38.22 19.30
N LYS A 1004 -16.22 -38.05 20.54
CA LYS A 1004 -17.10 -37.58 21.62
C LYS A 1004 -17.01 -36.05 21.61
N ALA A 1005 -18.15 -35.36 21.60
CA ALA A 1005 -18.20 -33.91 21.71
C ALA A 1005 -17.49 -33.46 23.00
N VAL A 1006 -16.32 -32.84 22.85
CA VAL A 1006 -15.61 -32.15 23.92
C VAL A 1006 -15.71 -30.67 23.60
N LYS A 1007 -16.13 -29.88 24.59
CA LYS A 1007 -16.28 -28.41 24.48
C LYS A 1007 -14.98 -27.79 23.96
N GLY A 1008 -15.06 -26.95 22.92
CA GLY A 1008 -13.88 -26.29 22.34
C GLY A 1008 -12.91 -27.19 21.56
N ALA A 1009 -13.27 -28.46 21.29
CA ALA A 1009 -12.39 -29.38 20.57
C ALA A 1009 -12.09 -28.87 19.13
N PRO A 1010 -10.81 -28.86 18.71
CA PRO A 1010 -10.44 -28.42 17.36
C PRO A 1010 -11.16 -29.24 16.28
N ARG A 1011 -11.58 -28.56 15.21
CA ARG A 1011 -12.25 -29.19 14.06
C ARG A 1011 -11.28 -29.30 12.89
N VAL A 1012 -11.43 -30.36 12.11
CA VAL A 1012 -10.58 -30.62 10.94
C VAL A 1012 -10.83 -29.56 9.87
N VAL A 1013 -9.76 -29.14 9.21
CA VAL A 1013 -9.79 -28.36 7.96
C VAL A 1013 -8.93 -29.02 6.89
N ARG A 1014 -9.38 -28.92 5.63
CA ARG A 1014 -8.71 -29.54 4.47
C ARG A 1014 -8.45 -28.56 3.31
N GLY A 1015 -7.50 -28.93 2.43
CA GLY A 1015 -7.30 -28.30 1.11
C GLY A 1015 -6.20 -27.26 0.98
N GLY A 1016 -5.80 -26.57 2.05
CA GLY A 1016 -4.81 -25.47 1.94
C GLY A 1016 -5.42 -24.15 1.46
N GLY A 1017 -4.92 -23.02 1.96
CA GLY A 1017 -5.38 -21.68 1.58
C GLY A 1017 -4.54 -21.00 0.49
N TRP A 1018 -5.03 -19.87 -0.03
CA TRP A 1018 -4.36 -19.08 -1.09
C TRP A 1018 -2.94 -18.60 -0.74
N SER A 1019 -2.61 -18.44 0.54
CA SER A 1019 -1.29 -18.02 1.03
C SER A 1019 -0.35 -19.19 1.36
N PHE A 1020 -0.86 -20.42 1.37
CA PHE A 1020 -0.15 -21.59 1.90
C PHE A 1020 0.86 -22.15 0.88
N PRO A 1021 1.96 -22.78 1.35
CA PRO A 1021 2.93 -23.43 0.48
C PRO A 1021 2.32 -24.61 -0.27
N SER A 1022 2.91 -24.95 -1.41
CA SER A 1022 2.53 -26.11 -2.24
C SER A 1022 2.39 -27.43 -1.46
N ALA A 1023 3.18 -27.63 -0.40
CA ALA A 1023 3.08 -28.82 0.47
C ALA A 1023 1.70 -28.95 1.16
N GLY A 1024 1.06 -27.82 1.47
CA GLY A 1024 -0.26 -27.76 2.08
C GLY A 1024 -1.42 -28.08 1.11
N LEU A 1025 -1.15 -28.17 -0.19
CA LEU A 1025 -2.15 -28.47 -1.22
C LEU A 1025 -2.45 -29.96 -1.38
N ARG A 1026 -1.66 -30.84 -0.76
CA ARG A 1026 -1.84 -32.30 -0.92
C ARG A 1026 -3.22 -32.71 -0.42
N ALA A 1027 -3.84 -33.65 -1.12
CA ALA A 1027 -5.16 -34.15 -0.77
C ALA A 1027 -5.21 -34.86 0.59
N ALA A 1028 -4.07 -35.43 1.05
CA ALA A 1028 -3.95 -36.00 2.39
C ALA A 1028 -3.66 -34.97 3.49
N CYS A 1029 -3.26 -33.74 3.12
CA CYS A 1029 -2.92 -32.71 4.09
C CYS A 1029 -4.14 -32.35 4.94
N ARG A 1030 -3.94 -32.31 6.26
CA ARG A 1030 -4.98 -32.04 7.25
C ARG A 1030 -4.44 -31.15 8.36
N PHE A 1031 -5.28 -30.21 8.77
CA PHE A 1031 -5.03 -29.31 9.90
C PHE A 1031 -6.27 -29.24 10.79
N SER A 1032 -6.16 -28.48 11.88
CA SER A 1032 -7.28 -28.17 12.73
C SER A 1032 -7.19 -26.79 13.31
N TYR A 1033 -8.35 -26.20 13.57
CA TYR A 1033 -8.47 -24.97 14.31
C TYR A 1033 -9.59 -25.07 15.35
N HIS A 1034 -9.53 -24.22 16.37
CA HIS A 1034 -10.62 -24.04 17.32
C HIS A 1034 -11.91 -23.70 16.57
N PRO A 1035 -13.09 -24.22 16.94
CA PRO A 1035 -14.33 -24.03 16.19
C PRO A 1035 -14.73 -22.55 16.01
N ALA A 1036 -14.39 -21.68 16.96
CA ALA A 1036 -14.63 -20.23 16.87
C ALA A 1036 -13.57 -19.45 16.04
N PHE A 1037 -12.51 -20.10 15.57
CA PHE A 1037 -11.44 -19.43 14.83
C PHE A 1037 -11.93 -18.93 13.47
N ARG A 1038 -11.58 -17.68 13.12
CA ARG A 1038 -11.95 -17.04 11.85
C ARG A 1038 -10.72 -16.46 11.18
N SER A 1039 -10.55 -16.72 9.88
CA SER A 1039 -9.42 -16.21 9.11
C SER A 1039 -9.75 -15.99 7.62
N ASN A 1040 -9.02 -15.08 6.96
CA ASN A 1040 -9.19 -14.68 5.56
C ASN A 1040 -8.81 -15.77 4.53
N PHE A 1041 -8.33 -16.91 4.99
CA PHE A 1041 -8.02 -18.08 4.17
C PHE A 1041 -8.92 -19.28 4.49
N LEU A 1042 -9.87 -19.13 5.41
CA LEU A 1042 -10.67 -20.22 5.96
C LEU A 1042 -12.14 -20.06 5.58
N GLY A 1043 -12.65 -21.03 4.85
CA GLY A 1043 -14.02 -21.11 4.33
C GLY A 1043 -14.59 -22.51 4.48
N PHE A 1044 -15.52 -22.88 3.60
CA PHE A 1044 -16.14 -24.20 3.61
C PHE A 1044 -16.89 -24.53 2.32
N ARG A 1045 -17.31 -25.78 2.20
CA ARG A 1045 -18.33 -26.23 1.24
C ARG A 1045 -19.35 -27.12 1.92
N CYS A 1046 -20.51 -27.26 1.31
CA CYS A 1046 -21.59 -28.11 1.80
C CYS A 1046 -21.58 -29.48 1.10
N VAL A 1047 -22.08 -30.49 1.81
CA VAL A 1047 -22.59 -31.74 1.25
C VAL A 1047 -24.10 -31.85 1.49
N VAL A 1048 -24.79 -32.55 0.59
CA VAL A 1048 -26.19 -32.94 0.76
C VAL A 1048 -26.28 -34.46 0.70
N TRP A 1049 -26.85 -35.03 1.75
CA TRP A 1049 -27.24 -36.43 1.75
C TRP A 1049 -28.75 -36.51 1.50
N CYS A 1050 -29.17 -37.36 0.57
CA CYS A 1050 -30.56 -37.66 0.29
C CYS A 1050 -30.85 -39.07 0.81
N GLY A 1051 -31.73 -39.20 1.81
CA GLY A 1051 -32.17 -40.50 2.29
C GLY A 1051 -32.92 -41.27 1.19
N PRO A 1052 -32.94 -42.62 1.25
CA PRO A 1052 -33.84 -43.41 0.41
C PRO A 1052 -35.30 -42.99 0.62
N GLU A 1053 -36.16 -43.11 -0.40
CA GLU A 1053 -37.62 -42.92 -0.26
C GLU A 1053 -38.26 -43.83 0.81
N HIS A 1054 -37.51 -44.82 1.33
CA HIS A 1054 -38.01 -45.89 2.21
C HIS A 1054 -37.13 -46.23 3.44
N ASP A 1055 -36.29 -45.33 3.95
CA ASP A 1055 -35.61 -45.56 5.24
C ASP A 1055 -36.13 -44.55 6.28
N PRO A 1056 -36.88 -44.98 7.33
CA PRO A 1056 -37.67 -44.13 8.22
C PRO A 1056 -36.88 -42.98 8.87
#